data_AF-A0A7R8VDM5-F1
#
_entry.id   AF-A0A7R8VDM5-F1
#
_cell.length_a   1.000
_cell.length_b   1.000
_cell.length_c   1.000
_cell.angle_alpha   90.00
_cell.angle_beta   90.00
_cell.angle_gamma   90.00
#
_symmetry.space_group_name_H-M   'P 1'
#
loop_
_entity.id
_entity.type
_entity.pdbx_description
1 polymer ?
#
loop_
_entity_poly.entity_id
_entity_poly.type
_entity_poly.pdbx_seq_one_letter_code
_entity_poly.pdbx_strand_id
1 'polypeptide(L)'
;MKIGLYVCSPYSSLVCNCVCVFLQVSRLVILHEEAEDGNAMPDLERPVMAVSRAVTNLVKVGRETINSSDDAILKQDMPSALVRVEGASKFLEEASGMLKVDPYSGPARSAKLNSGDNVSLVSRKKLIEGSRGILQGTSSLLLCFDESEVRKIIRECKRVLDYLAVAEVIETMEDLVQFLKDLSPCLSKVSREVTAREKELTHQVHREILVRCLEQVKTLAPILICSMKIFIHIIGQGGKGVDEAAENRNYLSQRMTDEINEIIRVLQLTTYDEEEWDADNLTVMKKSYNAIEGKIRTAHDWLEDPLALRGGVGEKSVRQILDHAYKVAERSLPHDADTIRKQCSDITTMTDALSMVLSQCVAFYFQAEALSRGIQDKLRDLYTIVNRAVQGVEKSGIQQPAHTVSGRLEQARRWLDNPDRDDKGLGQQAIALIVHEGKKVAEGLPGVHRAEILGLCDEVDILSRQLSDLCRRGHGNSPQAQDIARNLSQRLYDLKDRIQNAVVNRVVEDFIDISTPLKQFTDAVHVPEGTPGREQNFGDKAQQLQHFSTRASKTARMVAAGGSGGNKKLAEALLTSSSQVESLTPQLISAGRIRMNYPESKAADEHFQNLVSQYSDSILRVRSLCDEATESADFIKMSEEQIQKHTILCEESIRKSQPQKMVDNTSSIARLANRVLMVAKQESDNSEDPKFISRVNQASDSLQTCVTPMVQDAKSVAMNMQDHVAISHWKESNRALLSAVSEVRRAVTVTPDLPPPPDMANLHINDDNNVEQYQPSQRYNYFTEKVGQSMRGQPGPGPSPGGTLSPTLGHKSPTMRAVSPLPKWARGDNADLLYHELTSDDDHVDRVERLQSHDLMLTVCATDYAPPRPPLPGGEMAPPRPPPPETDDEDDMFLQAPLPKPTYHGEPTNFLTILAAG
;
A
#
# COMPACT_ATOMS: atom_id res chain seq x y z
N MET A 1 5.99 23.20 -11.93
CA MET A 1 5.34 22.89 -10.63
C MET A 1 4.12 23.81 -10.44
N LYS A 2 2.93 23.26 -10.15
CA LYS A 2 1.82 24.03 -9.56
C LYS A 2 1.85 23.76 -8.06
N ILE A 3 2.27 24.73 -7.25
CA ILE A 3 2.19 24.63 -5.79
C ILE A 3 0.73 24.93 -5.39
N GLY A 4 0.02 23.90 -4.91
CA GLY A 4 -1.38 24.01 -4.50
C GLY A 4 -1.51 24.72 -3.16
N LEU A 5 -1.75 26.03 -3.18
CA LEU A 5 -1.91 26.85 -1.97
C LEU A 5 -3.28 26.61 -1.28
N TYR A 6 -3.37 25.56 -0.47
CA TYR A 6 -4.41 25.42 0.57
C TYR A 6 -3.86 25.84 1.94
N VAL A 7 -3.88 27.14 2.20
CA VAL A 7 -3.35 27.72 3.45
C VAL A 7 -4.42 27.73 4.54
N CYS A 8 -4.56 26.61 5.26
CA CYS A 8 -5.41 26.48 6.45
C CYS A 8 -4.70 25.74 7.60
N SER A 9 -3.50 26.19 7.98
CA SER A 9 -2.74 25.68 9.13
C SER A 9 -1.83 26.77 9.71
N PRO A 10 -1.51 26.79 11.02
CA PRO A 10 -0.67 27.84 11.64
C PRO A 10 0.78 27.94 11.11
N TYR A 11 1.27 26.98 10.32
CA TYR A 11 2.62 26.96 9.71
C TYR A 11 2.90 28.07 8.66
N SER A 12 2.07 29.13 8.62
CA SER A 12 1.94 30.07 7.51
C SER A 12 3.16 30.99 7.30
N SER A 13 3.80 31.49 8.36
CA SER A 13 4.76 32.59 8.26
C SER A 13 6.06 32.24 7.52
N LEU A 14 6.77 31.18 7.94
CA LEU A 14 8.07 30.80 7.37
C LEU A 14 7.92 30.31 5.92
N VAL A 15 6.91 29.48 5.66
CA VAL A 15 6.62 28.91 4.34
C VAL A 15 6.21 30.00 3.34
N CYS A 16 5.32 30.92 3.73
CA CYS A 16 4.89 32.02 2.86
C CYS A 16 6.06 32.95 2.48
N ASN A 17 6.97 33.25 3.42
CA ASN A 17 8.18 34.01 3.12
C ASN A 17 9.09 33.28 2.11
N CYS A 18 9.30 31.96 2.26
CA CYS A 18 10.09 31.18 1.30
C CYS A 18 9.48 31.17 -0.11
N VAL A 19 8.16 30.98 -0.23
CA VAL A 19 7.46 31.00 -1.53
C VAL A 19 7.51 32.40 -2.18
N CYS A 20 7.38 33.46 -1.38
CA CYS A 20 7.52 34.84 -1.85
C CYS A 20 8.93 35.12 -2.42
N VAL A 21 9.98 34.70 -1.70
CA VAL A 21 11.38 34.81 -2.14
C VAL A 21 11.61 33.99 -3.42
N PHE A 22 11.11 32.75 -3.49
CA PHE A 22 11.25 31.87 -4.65
C PHE A 22 10.71 32.54 -5.93
N LEU A 23 9.47 33.06 -5.89
CA LEU A 23 8.82 33.70 -7.04
C LEU A 23 9.57 34.94 -7.54
N GLN A 24 10.15 35.73 -6.62
CA GLN A 24 10.92 36.92 -6.97
C GLN A 24 12.26 36.55 -7.62
N VAL A 25 12.96 35.53 -7.10
CA VAL A 25 14.23 35.06 -7.66
C VAL A 25 14.05 34.36 -9.02
N SER A 26 12.97 33.59 -9.22
CA SER A 26 12.67 33.00 -10.54
C SER A 26 12.61 34.05 -11.65
N ARG A 27 12.10 35.25 -11.35
CA ARG A 27 12.05 36.35 -12.31
C ARG A 27 13.44 36.94 -12.63
N LEU A 28 14.37 36.95 -11.67
CA LEU A 28 15.75 37.42 -11.92
C LEU A 28 16.52 36.47 -12.85
N VAL A 29 16.20 35.17 -12.84
CA VAL A 29 16.79 34.19 -13.77
C VAL A 29 16.25 34.39 -15.19
N ILE A 30 14.94 34.61 -15.37
CA ILE A 30 14.36 34.91 -16.69
C ILE A 30 14.97 36.18 -17.29
N LEU A 31 15.11 37.25 -16.49
CA LEU A 31 15.75 38.49 -16.93
C LEU A 31 17.25 38.34 -17.27
N HIS A 32 17.92 37.29 -16.78
CA HIS A 32 19.28 36.96 -17.17
C HIS A 32 19.33 36.28 -18.53
N GLU A 33 18.41 35.34 -18.77
CA GLU A 33 18.25 34.60 -20.04
C GLU A 33 17.86 35.56 -21.18
N GLU A 34 16.88 36.45 -20.96
CA GLU A 34 16.50 37.52 -21.90
C GLU A 34 17.65 38.48 -22.25
N ALA A 35 18.65 38.60 -21.37
CA ALA A 35 19.86 39.39 -21.59
C ALA A 35 21.04 38.58 -22.17
N GLU A 36 20.96 37.25 -22.23
CA GLU A 36 21.95 36.40 -22.90
C GLU A 36 21.86 36.46 -24.42
N ASP A 37 20.66 36.73 -24.95
CA ASP A 37 20.39 37.10 -26.35
C ASP A 37 21.05 38.43 -26.82
N GLY A 38 21.84 39.08 -25.95
CA GLY A 38 22.57 40.32 -26.27
C GLY A 38 21.80 41.62 -25.98
N ASN A 39 20.62 41.53 -25.38
CA ASN A 39 19.88 42.68 -24.87
C ASN A 39 20.57 43.32 -23.67
N ALA A 40 20.29 44.60 -23.43
CA ALA A 40 20.74 45.29 -22.21
C ALA A 40 20.02 44.74 -20.97
N MET A 41 20.77 44.42 -19.92
CA MET A 41 20.18 44.06 -18.62
C MET A 41 19.35 45.25 -18.07
N PRO A 42 18.06 45.05 -17.68
CA PRO A 42 17.27 46.10 -17.06
C PRO A 42 17.77 46.42 -15.63
N ASP A 43 17.35 47.56 -15.08
CA ASP A 43 17.72 47.95 -13.71
C ASP A 43 17.15 46.97 -12.66
N LEU A 44 18.04 46.18 -12.07
CA LEU A 44 17.72 45.16 -11.08
C LEU A 44 17.62 45.70 -9.65
N GLU A 45 17.92 46.98 -9.40
CA GLU A 45 18.01 47.54 -8.03
C GLU A 45 16.70 47.35 -7.25
N ARG A 46 15.56 47.65 -7.89
CA ARG A 46 14.23 47.49 -7.27
C ARG A 46 13.86 46.02 -6.98
N PRO A 47 13.91 45.07 -7.93
CA PRO A 47 13.60 43.68 -7.64
C PRO A 47 14.61 43.02 -6.68
N VAL A 48 15.89 43.37 -6.74
CA VAL A 48 16.90 42.84 -5.80
C VAL A 48 16.68 43.40 -4.39
N MET A 49 16.35 44.68 -4.23
CA MET A 49 15.95 45.23 -2.91
C MET A 49 14.68 44.57 -2.36
N ALA A 50 13.75 44.12 -3.22
CA ALA A 50 12.57 43.37 -2.78
C ALA A 50 12.96 41.99 -2.26
N VAL A 51 13.82 41.26 -2.99
CA VAL A 51 14.38 39.96 -2.57
C VAL A 51 15.15 40.12 -1.25
N SER A 52 16.03 41.11 -1.14
CA SER A 52 16.83 41.35 0.07
C SER A 52 15.98 41.64 1.31
N ARG A 53 14.90 42.43 1.18
CA ARG A 53 13.93 42.64 2.27
C ARG A 53 13.19 41.36 2.65
N ALA A 54 12.78 40.55 1.66
CA ALA A 54 12.12 39.28 1.90
C ALA A 54 13.07 38.24 2.56
N VAL A 55 14.34 38.20 2.15
CA VAL A 55 15.42 37.43 2.79
C VAL A 55 15.65 37.91 4.22
N THR A 56 15.73 39.22 4.46
CA THR A 56 15.93 39.77 5.81
C THR A 56 14.80 39.38 6.75
N ASN A 57 13.55 39.42 6.29
CA ASN A 57 12.39 38.94 7.03
C ASN A 57 12.44 37.43 7.26
N LEU A 58 12.78 36.63 6.25
CA LEU A 58 12.93 35.18 6.38
C LEU A 58 14.03 34.80 7.39
N VAL A 59 15.18 35.50 7.35
CA VAL A 59 16.29 35.28 8.28
C VAL A 59 15.90 35.67 9.71
N LYS A 60 15.12 36.74 9.89
CA LYS A 60 14.54 37.10 11.19
C LYS A 60 13.61 35.98 11.71
N VAL A 61 12.60 35.58 10.94
CA VAL A 61 11.60 34.58 11.36
C VAL A 61 12.25 33.21 11.60
N GLY A 62 13.27 32.83 10.82
CA GLY A 62 14.05 31.62 11.06
C GLY A 62 14.85 31.68 12.36
N ARG A 63 15.52 32.80 12.68
CA ARG A 63 16.20 32.99 13.97
C ARG A 63 15.22 32.99 15.15
N GLU A 64 14.03 33.57 14.98
CA GLU A 64 12.95 33.50 15.99
C GLU A 64 12.47 32.06 16.20
N THR A 65 12.27 31.29 15.11
CA THR A 65 11.86 29.87 15.13
C THR A 65 12.89 28.97 15.83
N ILE A 66 14.18 29.19 15.59
CA ILE A 66 15.29 28.50 16.27
C ILE A 66 15.27 28.79 17.78
N ASN A 67 15.06 30.05 18.15
CA ASN A 67 15.07 30.49 19.55
C ASN A 67 13.84 29.97 20.34
N SER A 68 12.69 29.80 19.69
CA SER A 68 11.45 29.31 20.30
C SER A 68 11.24 27.79 20.22
N SER A 69 12.13 27.05 19.56
CA SER A 69 12.04 25.58 19.45
C SER A 69 12.86 24.90 20.54
N ASP A 70 12.48 23.68 20.92
CA ASP A 70 13.28 22.80 21.79
C ASP A 70 14.14 21.80 21.00
N ASP A 71 13.98 21.71 19.67
CA ASP A 71 14.74 20.77 18.83
C ASP A 71 16.21 21.22 18.69
N ALA A 72 17.12 20.45 19.30
CA ALA A 72 18.56 20.66 19.22
C ALA A 72 19.12 20.48 17.80
N ILE A 73 18.54 19.61 16.98
CA ILE A 73 18.96 19.35 15.59
C ILE A 73 18.57 20.56 14.73
N LEU A 74 17.35 21.07 14.88
CA LEU A 74 16.91 22.31 14.24
C LEU A 74 17.82 23.51 14.60
N LYS A 75 18.22 23.61 15.88
CA LYS A 75 19.17 24.62 16.37
C LYS A 75 20.57 24.49 15.79
N GLN A 76 21.01 23.28 15.43
CA GLN A 76 22.31 23.02 14.81
C GLN A 76 22.30 23.35 13.31
N ASP A 77 21.30 22.86 12.58
CA ASP A 77 21.39 22.77 11.11
C ASP A 77 20.82 24.00 10.38
N MET A 78 19.69 24.55 10.86
CA MET A 78 19.05 25.72 10.23
C MET A 78 19.93 26.99 10.16
N PRO A 79 20.83 27.30 11.13
CA PRO A 79 21.79 28.41 10.99
C PRO A 79 22.62 28.37 9.69
N SER A 80 22.97 27.18 9.19
CA SER A 80 23.74 27.04 7.95
C SER A 80 22.95 27.49 6.72
N ALA A 81 21.65 27.17 6.68
CA ALA A 81 20.73 27.61 5.63
C ALA A 81 20.47 29.11 5.71
N LEU A 82 20.28 29.67 6.92
CA LEU A 82 20.09 31.11 7.15
C LEU A 82 21.27 31.93 6.62
N VAL A 83 22.51 31.54 6.97
CA VAL A 83 23.73 32.20 6.47
C VAL A 83 23.86 32.07 4.94
N ARG A 84 23.47 30.93 4.36
CA ARG A 84 23.47 30.74 2.90
C ARG A 84 22.53 31.71 2.19
N VAL A 85 21.29 31.87 2.66
CA VAL A 85 20.33 32.83 2.05
C VAL A 85 20.80 34.27 2.26
N GLU A 86 21.30 34.62 3.44
CA GLU A 86 21.79 35.97 3.77
C GLU A 86 23.01 36.37 2.90
N GLY A 87 23.97 35.45 2.70
CA GLY A 87 25.11 35.66 1.82
C GLY A 87 24.74 35.74 0.34
N ALA A 88 23.81 34.89 -0.11
CA ALA A 88 23.35 34.89 -1.49
C ALA A 88 22.57 36.16 -1.86
N SER A 89 21.86 36.78 -0.91
CA SER A 89 21.25 38.11 -1.08
C SER A 89 22.29 39.20 -1.33
N LYS A 90 23.42 39.18 -0.62
CA LYS A 90 24.52 40.16 -0.80
C LYS A 90 25.16 40.02 -2.19
N PHE A 91 25.28 38.78 -2.72
CA PHE A 91 25.70 38.58 -4.11
C PHE A 91 24.72 39.13 -5.14
N LEU A 92 23.40 39.12 -4.89
CA LEU A 92 22.44 39.79 -5.76
C LEU A 92 22.57 41.32 -5.70
N GLU A 93 22.77 41.90 -4.51
CA GLU A 93 22.99 43.35 -4.34
C GLU A 93 24.26 43.82 -5.07
N GLU A 94 25.37 43.09 -4.89
CA GLU A 94 26.62 43.33 -5.63
C GLU A 94 26.43 43.19 -7.14
N ALA A 95 25.77 42.11 -7.60
CA ALA A 95 25.49 41.90 -9.03
C ALA A 95 24.64 43.03 -9.62
N SER A 96 23.60 43.48 -8.89
CA SER A 96 22.75 44.60 -9.29
C SER A 96 23.54 45.91 -9.41
N GLY A 97 24.44 46.19 -8.45
CA GLY A 97 25.32 47.36 -8.51
C GLY A 97 26.26 47.33 -9.71
N MET A 98 26.84 46.16 -10.02
CA MET A 98 27.73 45.99 -11.18
C MET A 98 26.99 46.07 -12.52
N LEU A 99 25.82 45.43 -12.65
CA LEU A 99 25.01 45.45 -13.88
C LEU A 99 24.39 46.83 -14.18
N LYS A 100 24.18 47.65 -13.14
CA LYS A 100 23.78 49.06 -13.28
C LYS A 100 24.90 49.95 -13.85
N VAL A 101 26.16 49.52 -13.76
CA VAL A 101 27.33 50.23 -14.34
C VAL A 101 27.68 49.69 -15.74
N ASP A 102 27.60 48.38 -15.97
CA ASP A 102 27.69 47.77 -17.31
C ASP A 102 26.50 46.84 -17.60
N PRO A 103 25.44 47.34 -18.27
CA PRO A 103 24.29 46.53 -18.66
C PRO A 103 24.55 45.55 -19.81
N TYR A 104 25.71 45.61 -20.48
CA TYR A 104 25.98 44.94 -21.76
C TYR A 104 27.08 43.87 -21.64
N SER A 105 26.88 42.93 -20.72
CA SER A 105 27.62 41.66 -20.69
C SER A 105 27.21 40.77 -21.87
N GLY A 106 28.16 40.01 -22.42
CA GLY A 106 27.89 38.99 -23.43
C GLY A 106 29.19 38.32 -23.91
N PRO A 107 29.20 37.00 -24.21
CA PRO A 107 30.41 36.29 -24.62
C PRO A 107 31.11 36.90 -25.85
N ALA A 108 30.32 37.46 -26.78
CA ALA A 108 30.82 38.13 -27.98
C ALA A 108 31.52 39.49 -27.72
N ARG A 109 31.42 40.05 -26.51
CA ARG A 109 32.00 41.36 -26.14
C ARG A 109 33.28 41.24 -25.33
N SER A 110 33.38 40.27 -24.42
CA SER A 110 34.60 40.00 -23.65
C SER A 110 35.78 39.59 -24.55
N ALA A 111 35.51 38.86 -25.64
CA ALA A 111 36.51 38.50 -26.64
C ALA A 111 37.11 39.69 -27.45
N LYS A 112 36.68 40.93 -27.19
CA LYS A 112 37.12 42.14 -27.94
C LYS A 112 37.98 43.13 -27.13
N LEU A 113 38.20 42.91 -25.82
CA LEU A 113 39.02 43.78 -24.98
C LEU A 113 40.19 43.01 -24.36
N ASN A 114 41.42 43.27 -24.82
CA ASN A 114 42.65 42.73 -24.24
C ASN A 114 43.06 43.52 -22.98
N SER A 115 42.20 43.50 -21.96
CA SER A 115 42.37 44.16 -20.65
C SER A 115 41.74 43.29 -19.55
N GLY A 116 42.48 43.00 -18.48
CA GLY A 116 42.18 41.91 -17.53
C GLY A 116 40.91 42.04 -16.67
N ASP A 117 40.17 43.14 -16.78
CA ASP A 117 39.04 43.49 -15.92
C ASP A 117 37.74 42.78 -16.33
N ASN A 118 37.63 41.50 -15.97
CA ASN A 118 36.48 40.61 -16.26
C ASN A 118 35.17 40.95 -15.49
N VAL A 119 34.97 42.22 -15.12
CA VAL A 119 33.88 42.72 -14.26
C VAL A 119 32.50 42.28 -14.73
N SER A 120 32.24 42.34 -16.05
CA SER A 120 30.94 42.02 -16.66
C SER A 120 30.59 40.52 -16.66
N LEU A 121 31.61 39.63 -16.61
CA LEU A 121 31.40 38.20 -16.40
C LEU A 121 31.20 37.88 -14.90
N VAL A 122 31.91 38.58 -14.02
CA VAL A 122 31.77 38.42 -12.56
C VAL A 122 30.39 38.85 -12.07
N SER A 123 29.80 39.91 -12.63
CA SER A 123 28.45 40.37 -12.25
C SER A 123 27.36 39.35 -12.61
N ARG A 124 27.37 38.82 -13.84
CA ARG A 124 26.48 37.72 -14.27
C ARG A 124 26.67 36.46 -13.42
N LYS A 125 27.92 36.09 -13.14
CA LYS A 125 28.23 34.95 -12.26
C LYS A 125 27.63 35.16 -10.85
N LYS A 126 27.82 36.34 -10.24
CA LYS A 126 27.22 36.70 -8.95
C LYS A 126 25.68 36.68 -8.98
N LEU A 127 25.05 37.09 -10.07
CA LEU A 127 23.58 37.04 -10.22
C LEU A 127 23.06 35.60 -10.19
N ILE A 128 23.72 34.68 -10.89
CA ILE A 128 23.36 33.25 -10.93
C ILE A 128 23.72 32.54 -9.63
N GLU A 129 24.91 32.80 -9.05
CA GLU A 129 25.32 32.22 -7.76
C GLU A 129 24.46 32.74 -6.60
N GLY A 130 24.04 34.02 -6.62
CA GLY A 130 23.07 34.57 -5.68
C GLY A 130 21.67 33.97 -5.86
N SER A 131 21.17 33.89 -7.10
CA SER A 131 19.85 33.30 -7.38
C SER A 131 19.79 31.83 -6.96
N ARG A 132 20.78 31.03 -7.37
CA ARG A 132 20.94 29.64 -6.94
C ARG A 132 21.12 29.52 -5.42
N GLY A 133 21.95 30.37 -4.82
CA GLY A 133 22.22 30.36 -3.39
C GLY A 133 20.98 30.62 -2.53
N ILE A 134 20.11 31.53 -2.97
CA ILE A 134 18.81 31.75 -2.34
C ILE A 134 17.90 30.54 -2.54
N LEU A 135 17.72 30.04 -3.77
CA LEU A 135 16.84 28.88 -4.04
C LEU A 135 17.26 27.63 -3.25
N GLN A 136 18.57 27.33 -3.20
CA GLN A 136 19.09 26.22 -2.42
C GLN A 136 19.00 26.49 -0.91
N GLY A 137 19.17 27.74 -0.46
CA GLY A 137 19.06 28.12 0.94
C GLY A 137 17.63 28.09 1.48
N THR A 138 16.64 28.57 0.72
CA THR A 138 15.22 28.49 1.10
C THR A 138 14.72 27.05 1.09
N SER A 139 15.14 26.24 0.11
CA SER A 139 14.90 24.80 0.11
C SER A 139 15.51 24.11 1.33
N SER A 140 16.78 24.39 1.66
CA SER A 140 17.45 23.83 2.86
C SER A 140 16.72 24.22 4.15
N LEU A 141 16.29 25.48 4.26
CA LEU A 141 15.59 26.01 5.44
C LEU A 141 14.20 25.38 5.62
N LEU A 142 13.46 25.18 4.52
CA LEU A 142 12.18 24.47 4.56
C LEU A 142 12.36 22.99 4.94
N LEU A 143 13.39 22.32 4.43
CA LEU A 143 13.70 20.93 4.79
C LEU A 143 14.04 20.79 6.27
N CYS A 144 14.96 21.61 6.82
CA CYS A 144 15.27 21.57 8.26
C CYS A 144 14.05 21.80 9.16
N PHE A 145 13.11 22.66 8.73
CA PHE A 145 11.84 22.88 9.44
C PHE A 145 10.90 21.68 9.33
N ASP A 146 10.69 21.16 8.12
CA ASP A 146 9.82 20.01 7.86
C ASP A 146 10.29 18.76 8.61
N GLU A 147 11.60 18.50 8.62
CA GLU A 147 12.21 17.45 9.43
C GLU A 147 11.99 17.65 10.94
N SER A 148 11.94 18.89 11.44
CA SER A 148 11.59 19.18 12.85
C SER A 148 10.18 18.73 13.18
N GLU A 149 9.22 19.01 12.29
CA GLU A 149 7.83 18.60 12.49
C GLU A 149 7.70 17.07 12.37
N VAL A 150 8.33 16.45 11.36
CA VAL A 150 8.43 14.99 11.22
C VAL A 150 9.06 14.33 12.47
N ARG A 151 10.13 14.90 13.05
CA ARG A 151 10.74 14.43 14.29
C ARG A 151 9.77 14.48 15.49
N LYS A 152 8.82 15.41 15.54
CA LYS A 152 7.76 15.43 16.58
C LYS A 152 6.79 14.26 16.41
N ILE A 153 6.32 14.00 15.19
CA ILE A 153 5.40 12.88 14.90
C ILE A 153 6.07 11.54 15.20
N ILE A 154 7.32 11.36 14.75
CA ILE A 154 8.11 10.14 15.00
C ILE A 154 8.35 9.92 16.49
N ARG A 155 8.50 10.98 17.31
CA ARG A 155 8.64 10.85 18.77
C ARG A 155 7.41 10.20 19.40
N GLU A 156 6.20 10.58 19.00
CA GLU A 156 4.97 9.97 19.50
C GLU A 156 4.79 8.54 18.96
N CYS A 157 5.21 8.27 17.72
CA CYS A 157 5.24 6.92 17.16
C CYS A 157 6.19 6.00 17.96
N LYS A 158 7.38 6.49 18.33
CA LYS A 158 8.32 5.74 19.16
C LYS A 158 7.77 5.46 20.57
N ARG A 159 7.08 6.42 21.20
CA ARG A 159 6.38 6.17 22.47
C ARG A 159 5.36 5.02 22.38
N VAL A 160 4.63 4.90 21.26
CA VAL A 160 3.73 3.75 21.02
C VAL A 160 4.51 2.44 20.93
N LEU A 161 5.67 2.42 20.27
CA LEU A 161 6.55 1.24 20.24
C LEU A 161 7.11 0.88 21.63
N ASP A 162 7.51 1.88 22.41
CA ASP A 162 8.03 1.70 23.77
C ASP A 162 7.00 1.01 24.68
N TYR A 163 5.71 1.39 24.58
CA TYR A 163 4.63 0.68 25.27
C TYR A 163 4.37 -0.73 24.70
N LEU A 164 4.33 -0.90 23.37
CA LEU A 164 4.07 -2.21 22.73
C LEU A 164 5.13 -3.26 23.09
N ALA A 165 6.37 -2.86 23.37
CA ALA A 165 7.43 -3.75 23.87
C ALA A 165 7.11 -4.34 25.27
N VAL A 166 6.30 -3.67 26.09
CA VAL A 166 5.86 -4.14 27.42
C VAL A 166 4.66 -5.10 27.32
N ALA A 167 3.97 -5.16 26.18
CA ALA A 167 2.77 -5.99 26.00
C ALA A 167 3.02 -7.50 26.23
N GLU A 168 4.26 -7.98 26.11
CA GLU A 168 4.62 -9.38 26.39
C GLU A 168 4.66 -9.75 27.88
N VAL A 169 4.83 -8.79 28.79
CA VAL A 169 4.99 -9.04 30.25
C VAL A 169 3.75 -8.71 31.07
N ILE A 170 2.65 -8.33 30.42
CA ILE A 170 1.38 -8.01 31.09
C ILE A 170 0.62 -9.32 31.37
N GLU A 171 0.54 -9.68 32.66
CA GLU A 171 -0.08 -10.91 33.17
C GLU A 171 -1.28 -10.67 34.09
N THR A 172 -1.55 -9.42 34.52
CA THR A 172 -2.71 -9.07 35.35
C THR A 172 -3.68 -8.10 34.66
N MET A 173 -4.93 -8.08 35.14
CA MET A 173 -5.95 -7.14 34.65
C MET A 173 -5.66 -5.69 35.07
N GLU A 174 -5.01 -5.48 36.22
CA GLU A 174 -4.63 -4.14 36.70
C GLU A 174 -3.54 -3.54 35.81
N ASP A 175 -2.52 -4.34 35.46
CA ASP A 175 -1.48 -3.96 34.51
C ASP A 175 -2.04 -3.67 33.12
N LEU A 176 -3.00 -4.47 32.64
CA LEU A 176 -3.68 -4.23 31.36
C LEU A 176 -4.46 -2.90 31.38
N VAL A 177 -5.21 -2.63 32.46
CA VAL A 177 -5.95 -1.37 32.62
C VAL A 177 -5.00 -0.17 32.71
N GLN A 178 -3.82 -0.31 33.31
CA GLN A 178 -2.81 0.76 33.33
C GLN A 178 -2.16 0.97 31.96
N PHE A 179 -1.75 -0.10 31.29
CA PHE A 179 -1.25 -0.08 29.91
C PHE A 179 -2.24 0.58 28.94
N LEU A 180 -3.54 0.31 29.08
CA LEU A 180 -4.60 0.96 28.31
C LEU A 180 -4.65 2.48 28.53
N LYS A 181 -4.54 2.95 29.79
CA LYS A 181 -4.54 4.38 30.13
C LYS A 181 -3.34 5.12 29.53
N ASP A 182 -2.18 4.46 29.45
CA ASP A 182 -0.94 5.08 28.96
C ASP A 182 -0.79 5.01 27.42
N LEU A 183 -1.19 3.89 26.81
CA LEU A 183 -1.12 3.68 25.36
C LEU A 183 -2.19 4.49 24.60
N SER A 184 -3.42 4.57 25.11
CA SER A 184 -4.56 5.15 24.40
C SER A 184 -4.39 6.63 24.03
N PRO A 185 -3.87 7.52 24.90
CA PRO A 185 -3.57 8.91 24.53
C PRO A 185 -2.47 9.00 23.48
N CYS A 186 -1.49 8.10 23.50
CA CYS A 186 -0.40 8.06 22.53
C CYS A 186 -0.89 7.65 21.14
N LEU A 187 -1.73 6.60 21.04
CA LEU A 187 -2.41 6.22 19.80
C LEU A 187 -3.34 7.32 19.28
N SER A 188 -4.12 7.96 20.17
CA SER A 188 -4.98 9.10 19.82
C SER A 188 -4.19 10.24 19.18
N LYS A 189 -2.99 10.51 19.71
CA LYS A 189 -2.09 11.55 19.19
C LYS A 189 -1.48 11.13 17.86
N VAL A 190 -0.84 9.95 17.76
CA VAL A 190 -0.26 9.45 16.51
C VAL A 190 -1.30 9.45 15.38
N SER A 191 -2.52 8.96 15.64
CA SER A 191 -3.61 8.99 14.66
C SER A 191 -3.94 10.41 14.18
N ARG A 192 -3.98 11.39 15.08
CA ARG A 192 -4.25 12.79 14.74
C ARG A 192 -3.11 13.43 13.94
N GLU A 193 -1.86 13.29 14.39
CA GLU A 193 -0.71 13.93 13.73
C GLU A 193 -0.47 13.32 12.33
N VAL A 194 -0.58 11.99 12.18
CA VAL A 194 -0.47 11.32 10.87
C VAL A 194 -1.63 11.71 9.94
N THR A 195 -2.86 11.85 10.47
CA THR A 195 -4.03 12.33 9.72
C THR A 195 -3.97 13.83 9.38
N ALA A 196 -3.13 14.61 10.06
CA ALA A 196 -2.80 15.97 9.62
C ALA A 196 -1.76 15.91 8.48
N ARG A 197 -0.66 15.18 8.71
CA ARG A 197 0.48 15.09 7.80
C ARG A 197 0.14 14.49 6.44
N GLU A 198 -0.74 13.48 6.36
CA GLU A 198 -1.16 12.87 5.09
C GLU A 198 -1.74 13.89 4.09
N LYS A 199 -2.34 14.98 4.61
CA LYS A 199 -2.96 16.05 3.81
C LYS A 199 -1.97 17.11 3.33
N GLU A 200 -0.77 17.14 3.91
CA GLU A 200 0.32 18.06 3.52
C GLU A 200 1.22 17.47 2.43
N LEU A 201 1.22 16.14 2.27
CA LEU A 201 2.09 15.43 1.33
C LEU A 201 1.63 15.65 -0.13
N THR A 202 2.58 16.02 -0.99
CA THR A 202 2.36 16.11 -2.44
C THR A 202 2.38 14.76 -3.14
N HIS A 203 3.02 13.75 -2.55
CA HIS A 203 3.12 12.40 -3.11
C HIS A 203 1.95 11.54 -2.63
N GLN A 204 0.97 11.37 -3.52
CA GLN A 204 -0.27 10.61 -3.26
C GLN A 204 0.00 9.16 -2.79
N VAL A 205 1.12 8.54 -3.20
CA VAL A 205 1.49 7.18 -2.75
C VAL A 205 1.94 7.14 -1.29
N HIS A 206 2.75 8.10 -0.83
CA HIS A 206 3.13 8.18 0.59
C HIS A 206 1.89 8.39 1.46
N ARG A 207 0.97 9.24 0.98
CA ARG A 207 -0.33 9.49 1.60
C ARG A 207 -1.20 8.22 1.68
N GLU A 208 -1.29 7.45 0.60
CA GLU A 208 -1.99 6.16 0.55
C GLU A 208 -1.39 5.15 1.56
N ILE A 209 -0.06 5.06 1.66
CA ILE A 209 0.61 4.16 2.61
C ILE A 209 0.34 4.61 4.05
N LEU A 210 0.50 5.90 4.40
CA LEU A 210 0.22 6.39 5.75
C LEU A 210 -1.22 6.12 6.19
N VAL A 211 -2.21 6.34 5.31
CA VAL A 211 -3.62 6.03 5.59
C VAL A 211 -3.81 4.52 5.78
N ARG A 212 -3.21 3.67 4.93
CA ARG A 212 -3.26 2.20 5.08
C ARG A 212 -2.70 1.74 6.42
N CYS A 213 -1.49 2.16 6.77
CA CYS A 213 -0.83 1.76 8.02
C CYS A 213 -1.64 2.19 9.24
N LEU A 214 -2.13 3.44 9.25
CA LEU A 214 -2.92 3.96 10.36
C LEU A 214 -4.25 3.22 10.53
N GLU A 215 -4.91 2.82 9.44
CA GLU A 215 -6.15 2.03 9.55
C GLU A 215 -5.88 0.59 10.03
N GLN A 216 -4.74 -0.01 9.67
CA GLN A 216 -4.30 -1.27 10.27
C GLN A 216 -4.03 -1.13 11.77
N VAL A 217 -3.37 -0.05 12.22
CA VAL A 217 -3.14 0.23 13.65
C VAL A 217 -4.47 0.35 14.42
N LYS A 218 -5.47 1.06 13.88
CA LYS A 218 -6.82 1.14 14.49
C LYS A 218 -7.51 -0.23 14.55
N THR A 219 -7.35 -1.06 13.51
CA THR A 219 -7.96 -2.39 13.44
C THR A 219 -7.30 -3.36 14.44
N LEU A 220 -5.97 -3.31 14.58
CA LEU A 220 -5.20 -4.20 15.43
C LEU A 220 -5.33 -3.87 16.92
N ALA A 221 -5.44 -2.59 17.29
CA ALA A 221 -5.49 -2.16 18.69
C ALA A 221 -6.56 -2.87 19.56
N PRO A 222 -7.88 -2.87 19.23
CA PRO A 222 -8.88 -3.56 20.04
C PRO A 222 -8.67 -5.08 20.07
N ILE A 223 -8.12 -5.67 19.00
CA ILE A 223 -7.93 -7.11 18.87
C ILE A 223 -6.72 -7.57 19.71
N LEU A 224 -5.65 -6.76 19.79
CA LEU A 224 -4.56 -6.95 20.74
C LEU A 224 -5.09 -6.92 22.18
N ILE A 225 -5.98 -5.99 22.51
CA ILE A 225 -6.58 -5.87 23.85
C ILE A 225 -7.43 -7.11 24.18
N CYS A 226 -8.26 -7.60 23.25
CA CYS A 226 -8.95 -8.90 23.40
C CYS A 226 -7.96 -10.06 23.64
N SER A 227 -6.86 -10.11 22.88
CA SER A 227 -5.83 -11.13 23.01
C SER A 227 -5.08 -11.10 24.35
N MET A 228 -4.87 -9.91 24.92
CA MET A 228 -4.30 -9.73 26.26
C MET A 228 -5.30 -10.15 27.35
N LYS A 229 -6.56 -9.71 27.23
CA LYS A 229 -7.68 -10.07 28.12
C LYS A 229 -7.86 -11.58 28.24
N ILE A 230 -7.81 -12.33 27.13
CA ILE A 230 -7.93 -13.80 27.16
C ILE A 230 -6.66 -14.49 27.68
N PHE A 231 -5.46 -14.00 27.35
CA PHE A 231 -4.19 -14.53 27.90
C PHE A 231 -4.17 -14.45 29.45
N ILE A 232 -4.51 -13.30 30.02
CA ILE A 232 -4.62 -13.08 31.47
C ILE A 232 -5.66 -14.04 32.09
N HIS A 233 -6.81 -14.21 31.44
CA HIS A 233 -7.88 -15.09 31.90
C HIS A 233 -7.46 -16.58 31.94
N ILE A 234 -6.67 -17.03 30.97
CA ILE A 234 -6.15 -18.41 30.91
C ILE A 234 -5.06 -18.64 31.97
N ILE A 235 -4.14 -17.67 32.17
CA ILE A 235 -3.11 -17.74 33.21
C ILE A 235 -3.74 -17.75 34.62
N GLY A 236 -4.72 -16.89 34.88
CA GLY A 236 -5.44 -16.84 36.16
C GLY A 236 -6.20 -18.13 36.50
N GLN A 237 -6.39 -19.03 35.53
CA GLN A 237 -7.00 -20.36 35.70
C GLN A 237 -5.98 -21.52 35.62
N GLY A 238 -4.69 -21.23 35.43
CA GLY A 238 -3.65 -22.26 35.24
C GLY A 238 -3.90 -23.19 34.04
N GLY A 239 -4.54 -22.66 32.99
CA GLY A 239 -5.32 -23.48 32.05
C GLY A 239 -4.64 -23.90 30.76
N LYS A 240 -5.39 -24.58 29.88
CA LYS A 240 -4.90 -25.18 28.64
C LYS A 240 -4.93 -24.18 27.47
N GLY A 241 -3.76 -23.78 27.00
CA GLY A 241 -3.61 -22.87 25.84
C GLY A 241 -2.90 -21.55 26.16
N VAL A 242 -2.15 -21.45 27.27
CA VAL A 242 -1.32 -20.28 27.59
C VAL A 242 -0.39 -19.93 26.43
N ASP A 243 0.30 -20.91 25.86
CA ASP A 243 1.25 -20.71 24.76
C ASP A 243 0.55 -20.19 23.48
N GLU A 244 -0.62 -20.75 23.14
CA GLU A 244 -1.44 -20.34 21.99
C GLU A 244 -1.96 -18.89 22.16
N ALA A 245 -2.34 -18.51 23.38
CA ALA A 245 -2.79 -17.15 23.70
C ALA A 245 -1.63 -16.15 23.74
N ALA A 246 -0.46 -16.57 24.23
CA ALA A 246 0.77 -15.79 24.18
C ALA A 246 1.19 -15.53 22.73
N GLU A 247 1.18 -16.54 21.86
CA GLU A 247 1.53 -16.40 20.45
C GLU A 247 0.60 -15.39 19.74
N ASN A 248 -0.72 -15.52 19.92
CA ASN A 248 -1.71 -14.57 19.41
C ASN A 248 -1.40 -13.12 19.83
N ARG A 249 -1.14 -12.89 21.13
CA ARG A 249 -0.84 -11.56 21.69
C ARG A 249 0.45 -10.99 21.11
N ASN A 250 1.50 -11.81 21.07
CA ASN A 250 2.82 -11.40 20.61
C ASN A 250 2.79 -11.10 19.09
N TYR A 251 2.05 -11.89 18.30
CA TYR A 251 1.80 -11.64 16.87
C TYR A 251 1.08 -10.30 16.62
N LEU A 252 0.02 -10.02 17.40
CA LEU A 252 -0.74 -8.78 17.26
C LEU A 252 0.11 -7.54 17.64
N SER A 253 0.90 -7.64 18.72
CA SER A 253 1.85 -6.58 19.10
C SER A 253 2.93 -6.36 18.03
N GLN A 254 3.49 -7.44 17.45
CA GLN A 254 4.49 -7.35 16.39
C GLN A 254 3.90 -6.74 15.11
N ARG A 255 2.69 -7.12 14.67
CA ARG A 255 2.06 -6.50 13.49
C ARG A 255 1.73 -5.02 13.70
N MET A 256 1.27 -4.65 14.89
CA MET A 256 1.01 -3.25 15.24
C MET A 256 2.33 -2.44 15.29
N THR A 257 3.40 -3.05 15.80
CA THR A 257 4.78 -2.53 15.76
C THR A 257 5.28 -2.33 14.33
N ASP A 258 5.05 -3.29 13.43
CA ASP A 258 5.50 -3.21 12.04
C ASP A 258 4.79 -2.08 11.28
N GLU A 259 3.48 -1.89 11.47
CA GLU A 259 2.72 -0.80 10.84
C GLU A 259 3.11 0.59 11.40
N ILE A 260 3.45 0.71 12.69
CA ILE A 260 4.01 1.95 13.28
C ILE A 260 5.42 2.23 12.73
N ASN A 261 6.26 1.21 12.55
CA ASN A 261 7.57 1.40 11.92
C ASN A 261 7.46 1.78 10.43
N GLU A 262 6.43 1.28 9.73
CA GLU A 262 6.13 1.68 8.36
C GLU A 262 5.67 3.16 8.27
N ILE A 263 4.85 3.62 9.22
CA ILE A 263 4.53 5.05 9.38
C ILE A 263 5.80 5.88 9.58
N ILE A 264 6.70 5.45 10.47
CA ILE A 264 7.98 6.14 10.70
C ILE A 264 8.81 6.21 9.42
N ARG A 265 8.93 5.11 8.64
CA ARG A 265 9.64 5.11 7.34
C ARG A 265 9.05 6.16 6.41
N VAL A 266 7.74 6.11 6.16
CA VAL A 266 7.10 6.94 5.13
C VAL A 266 7.06 8.43 5.52
N LEU A 267 6.97 8.75 6.82
CA LEU A 267 7.11 10.12 7.31
C LEU A 267 8.47 10.76 6.98
N GLN A 268 9.53 9.96 6.78
CA GLN A 268 10.89 10.43 6.46
C GLN A 268 11.17 10.53 4.94
N LEU A 269 10.24 10.12 4.07
CA LEU A 269 10.45 10.12 2.61
C LEU A 269 10.20 11.51 2.00
N THR A 270 11.28 12.27 1.79
CA THR A 270 11.27 13.61 1.18
C THR A 270 11.16 13.61 -0.36
N THR A 271 11.43 12.47 -0.99
CA THR A 271 11.26 12.21 -2.43
C THR A 271 10.45 10.95 -2.66
N TYR A 272 9.75 10.86 -3.79
CA TYR A 272 9.12 9.62 -4.26
C TYR A 272 9.74 9.24 -5.59
N ASP A 273 10.12 7.97 -5.74
CA ASP A 273 10.56 7.38 -7.00
C ASP A 273 9.50 6.36 -7.44
N GLU A 274 8.93 6.55 -8.63
CA GLU A 274 7.96 5.61 -9.19
C GLU A 274 8.63 4.29 -9.65
N GLU A 275 9.95 4.28 -9.83
CA GLU A 275 10.73 3.09 -10.19
C GLU A 275 11.06 2.21 -8.96
N GLU A 276 11.30 2.75 -7.75
CA GLU A 276 11.62 1.99 -6.52
C GLU A 276 10.44 1.08 -6.07
N TRP A 277 10.64 -0.23 -6.02
CA TRP A 277 9.64 -1.24 -5.59
C TRP A 277 9.72 -1.43 -4.08
N ASP A 278 8.58 -1.54 -3.37
CA ASP A 278 8.63 -1.67 -1.90
C ASP A 278 9.26 -3.00 -1.43
N ALA A 279 9.35 -3.97 -2.33
CA ALA A 279 10.05 -5.23 -2.16
C ALA A 279 11.39 -5.33 -2.93
N ASP A 280 11.91 -4.22 -3.48
CA ASP A 280 13.24 -4.21 -4.14
C ASP A 280 14.33 -4.61 -3.16
N ASN A 281 15.41 -5.19 -3.70
CA ASN A 281 16.53 -5.66 -2.87
C ASN A 281 17.06 -4.53 -1.97
N LEU A 282 17.22 -3.31 -2.49
CA LEU A 282 17.67 -2.16 -1.71
C LEU A 282 16.64 -1.74 -0.65
N THR A 283 15.34 -1.70 -0.98
CA THR A 283 14.27 -1.24 -0.09
C THR A 283 14.00 -2.23 1.04
N VAL A 284 14.03 -3.54 0.75
CA VAL A 284 13.99 -4.62 1.75
C VAL A 284 15.24 -4.63 2.62
N MET A 285 16.42 -4.35 2.05
CA MET A 285 17.66 -4.20 2.82
C MET A 285 17.60 -2.98 3.77
N LYS A 286 17.15 -1.82 3.28
CA LYS A 286 16.91 -0.61 4.11
C LYS A 286 15.90 -0.88 5.23
N LYS A 287 14.75 -1.50 4.92
CA LYS A 287 13.73 -1.86 5.92
C LYS A 287 14.27 -2.85 6.96
N SER A 288 15.05 -3.85 6.55
CA SER A 288 15.69 -4.80 7.46
C SER A 288 16.78 -4.15 8.32
N TYR A 289 17.56 -3.23 7.76
CA TYR A 289 18.56 -2.45 8.50
C TYR A 289 17.92 -1.55 9.56
N ASN A 290 16.87 -0.79 9.22
CA ASN A 290 16.12 0.02 10.19
C ASN A 290 15.50 -0.86 11.30
N ALA A 291 15.05 -2.07 10.96
CA ALA A 291 14.52 -3.03 11.92
C ALA A 291 15.59 -3.67 12.82
N ILE A 292 16.88 -3.58 12.46
CA ILE A 292 18.03 -3.88 13.33
C ILE A 292 18.35 -2.67 14.21
N GLU A 293 18.42 -1.46 13.65
CA GLU A 293 18.69 -0.22 14.40
C GLU A 293 17.68 -0.04 15.56
N GLY A 294 16.40 -0.29 15.31
CA GLY A 294 15.34 -0.24 16.34
C GLY A 294 15.44 -1.30 17.45
N LYS A 295 16.29 -2.33 17.31
CA LYS A 295 16.46 -3.43 18.29
C LYS A 295 17.84 -3.48 18.93
N ILE A 296 18.85 -2.84 18.33
CA ILE A 296 20.25 -3.01 18.74
C ILE A 296 20.49 -2.56 20.18
N ARG A 297 19.78 -1.53 20.65
CA ARG A 297 19.85 -1.09 22.05
C ARG A 297 19.32 -2.15 23.02
N THR A 298 18.09 -2.64 22.81
CA THR A 298 17.47 -3.68 23.64
C THR A 298 18.27 -4.98 23.66
N ALA A 299 18.98 -5.29 22.57
CA ALA A 299 19.94 -6.38 22.49
C ALA A 299 21.22 -6.12 23.31
N HIS A 300 21.77 -4.89 23.28
CA HIS A 300 22.91 -4.51 24.14
C HIS A 300 22.54 -4.50 25.62
N ASP A 301 21.40 -3.91 26.01
CA ASP A 301 20.95 -3.79 27.40
C ASP A 301 20.86 -5.18 28.09
N TRP A 302 20.41 -6.22 27.37
CA TRP A 302 20.36 -7.62 27.84
C TRP A 302 21.72 -8.32 27.92
N LEU A 303 22.72 -7.82 27.19
CA LEU A 303 24.10 -8.31 27.27
C LEU A 303 24.90 -7.59 28.38
N GLU A 304 24.44 -6.42 28.84
CA GLU A 304 25.03 -5.69 29.97
C GLU A 304 24.52 -6.19 31.33
N ASP A 305 23.27 -6.66 31.42
CA ASP A 305 22.68 -7.19 32.65
C ASP A 305 23.14 -8.64 32.97
N PRO A 306 23.89 -8.88 34.07
CA PRO A 306 24.32 -10.23 34.46
C PRO A 306 23.21 -11.09 35.09
N LEU A 307 22.03 -10.52 35.37
CA LEU A 307 20.86 -11.21 35.88
C LEU A 307 19.80 -11.47 34.78
N ALA A 308 20.13 -11.16 33.53
CA ALA A 308 19.22 -11.20 32.40
C ALA A 308 18.56 -12.57 32.20
N LEU A 309 17.22 -12.57 32.20
CA LEU A 309 16.43 -13.78 32.01
C LEU A 309 16.53 -14.30 30.56
N ARG A 310 16.77 -15.61 30.43
CA ARG A 310 16.68 -16.34 29.16
C ARG A 310 15.24 -16.27 28.61
N GLY A 311 15.11 -16.08 27.30
CA GLY A 311 13.83 -15.89 26.61
C GLY A 311 13.25 -14.47 26.73
N GLY A 312 13.89 -13.58 27.49
CA GLY A 312 13.47 -12.18 27.63
C GLY A 312 13.57 -11.37 26.34
N VAL A 313 12.99 -10.16 26.37
CA VAL A 313 12.86 -9.25 25.21
C VAL A 313 14.20 -8.98 24.52
N GLY A 314 15.31 -8.94 25.27
CA GLY A 314 16.65 -8.75 24.70
C GLY A 314 17.23 -9.97 23.98
N GLU A 315 17.05 -11.21 24.47
CA GLU A 315 17.45 -12.40 23.71
C GLU A 315 16.64 -12.50 22.41
N LYS A 316 15.34 -12.21 22.47
CA LYS A 316 14.48 -12.08 21.29
C LYS A 316 15.00 -10.99 20.34
N SER A 317 15.41 -9.84 20.86
CA SER A 317 15.99 -8.74 20.08
C SER A 317 17.28 -9.16 19.37
N VAL A 318 18.19 -9.89 20.04
CA VAL A 318 19.39 -10.46 19.42
C VAL A 318 19.00 -11.41 18.28
N ARG A 319 18.11 -12.38 18.50
CA ARG A 319 17.71 -13.34 17.46
C ARG A 319 17.03 -12.65 16.26
N GLN A 320 16.13 -11.69 16.51
CA GLN A 320 15.47 -10.90 15.46
C GLN A 320 16.47 -10.06 14.65
N ILE A 321 17.53 -9.52 15.26
CA ILE A 321 18.61 -8.82 14.53
C ILE A 321 19.29 -9.76 13.53
N LEU A 322 19.53 -11.01 13.91
CA LEU A 322 20.13 -12.03 13.02
C LEU A 322 19.18 -12.38 11.87
N ASP A 323 17.88 -12.55 12.14
CA ASP A 323 16.88 -12.79 11.08
C ASP A 323 16.81 -11.65 10.06
N HIS A 324 16.86 -10.39 10.52
CA HIS A 324 16.92 -9.24 9.63
C HIS A 324 18.26 -9.16 8.87
N ALA A 325 19.37 -9.51 9.51
CA ALA A 325 20.69 -9.54 8.86
C ALA A 325 20.78 -10.65 7.79
N TYR A 326 20.19 -11.82 8.01
CA TYR A 326 20.06 -12.86 6.97
C TYR A 326 19.24 -12.37 5.77
N LYS A 327 18.13 -11.64 5.99
CA LYS A 327 17.35 -11.02 4.89
C LYS A 327 18.16 -9.98 4.10
N VAL A 328 19.11 -9.29 4.74
CA VAL A 328 20.07 -8.42 4.04
C VAL A 328 21.09 -9.27 3.26
N ALA A 329 21.62 -10.34 3.85
CA ALA A 329 22.60 -11.22 3.20
C ALA A 329 22.06 -11.90 1.93
N GLU A 330 20.79 -12.32 1.91
CA GLU A 330 20.10 -12.86 0.72
C GLU A 330 20.12 -11.90 -0.49
N ARG A 331 20.26 -10.59 -0.24
CA ARG A 331 20.07 -9.50 -1.21
C ARG A 331 21.35 -8.68 -1.44
N SER A 332 22.42 -9.03 -0.73
CA SER A 332 23.74 -8.38 -0.79
C SER A 332 24.59 -8.91 -1.95
N LEU A 333 25.65 -8.17 -2.29
CA LEU A 333 26.71 -8.67 -3.17
C LEU A 333 27.37 -9.93 -2.54
N PRO A 334 27.79 -10.94 -3.31
CA PRO A 334 28.18 -12.25 -2.77
C PRO A 334 29.22 -12.22 -1.62
N HIS A 335 30.26 -11.39 -1.75
CA HIS A 335 31.27 -11.18 -0.71
C HIS A 335 30.66 -10.71 0.63
N ASP A 336 29.76 -9.74 0.56
CA ASP A 336 29.14 -9.14 1.74
C ASP A 336 28.05 -10.08 2.30
N ALA A 337 27.33 -10.79 1.42
CA ALA A 337 26.38 -11.84 1.79
C ALA A 337 27.03 -12.95 2.65
N ASP A 338 28.16 -13.49 2.21
CA ASP A 338 28.87 -14.56 2.93
C ASP A 338 29.54 -14.04 4.22
N THR A 339 30.00 -12.79 4.21
CA THR A 339 30.52 -12.12 5.41
C THR A 339 29.41 -11.93 6.47
N ILE A 340 28.21 -11.50 6.08
CA ILE A 340 27.06 -11.33 6.97
C ILE A 340 26.59 -12.69 7.50
N ARG A 341 26.40 -13.69 6.62
CA ARG A 341 26.01 -15.07 7.01
C ARG A 341 26.95 -15.65 8.07
N LYS A 342 28.27 -15.49 7.87
CA LYS A 342 29.27 -15.96 8.83
C LYS A 342 29.13 -15.26 10.19
N GLN A 343 29.08 -13.92 10.21
CA GLN A 343 28.90 -13.19 11.47
C GLN A 343 27.60 -13.58 12.17
N CYS A 344 26.50 -13.77 11.43
CA CYS A 344 25.25 -14.23 12.01
C CYS A 344 25.37 -15.62 12.64
N SER A 345 25.98 -16.59 11.93
CA SER A 345 26.21 -17.95 12.45
C SER A 345 27.12 -17.96 13.69
N ASP A 346 28.18 -17.15 13.71
CA ASP A 346 29.04 -16.99 14.89
C ASP A 346 28.23 -16.44 16.08
N ILE A 347 27.41 -15.41 15.87
CA ILE A 347 26.60 -14.80 16.93
C ILE A 347 25.52 -15.78 17.43
N THR A 348 24.80 -16.47 16.55
CA THR A 348 23.83 -17.51 16.96
C THR A 348 24.48 -18.53 17.90
N THR A 349 25.66 -19.04 17.53
CA THR A 349 26.42 -20.01 18.32
C THR A 349 26.81 -19.45 19.69
N MET A 350 27.23 -18.19 19.76
CA MET A 350 27.60 -17.52 21.01
C MET A 350 26.39 -17.18 21.89
N THR A 351 25.25 -16.76 21.29
CA THR A 351 24.00 -16.51 22.02
C THR A 351 23.41 -17.81 22.57
N ASP A 352 23.41 -18.90 21.81
CA ASP A 352 22.97 -20.20 22.32
C ASP A 352 23.88 -20.71 23.45
N ALA A 353 25.19 -20.51 23.34
CA ALA A 353 26.13 -20.82 24.41
C ALA A 353 25.91 -19.94 25.66
N LEU A 354 25.65 -18.64 25.51
CA LEU A 354 25.32 -17.75 26.62
C LEU A 354 24.01 -18.19 27.30
N SER A 355 22.94 -18.44 26.54
CA SER A 355 21.66 -18.94 27.05
C SER A 355 21.75 -20.33 27.69
N MET A 356 22.76 -21.14 27.35
CA MET A 356 23.10 -22.36 28.10
C MET A 356 23.84 -22.06 29.41
N VAL A 357 24.84 -21.16 29.40
CA VAL A 357 25.58 -20.78 30.62
C VAL A 357 24.66 -20.09 31.65
N LEU A 358 23.77 -19.19 31.22
CA LEU A 358 22.76 -18.54 32.06
C LEU A 358 21.72 -19.53 32.65
N SER A 359 21.62 -20.75 32.10
CA SER A 359 20.78 -21.82 32.66
C SER A 359 21.51 -22.72 33.68
N GLN A 360 22.78 -22.43 33.98
CA GLN A 360 23.60 -23.13 34.98
C GLN A 360 23.95 -22.19 36.14
N CYS A 361 24.36 -22.76 37.27
CA CYS A 361 24.56 -22.00 38.50
C CYS A 361 25.61 -20.88 38.38
N VAL A 362 25.47 -19.86 39.24
CA VAL A 362 26.25 -18.60 39.35
C VAL A 362 27.78 -18.74 39.24
N ALA A 363 28.34 -19.93 39.48
CA ALA A 363 29.76 -20.26 39.35
C ALA A 363 30.37 -19.93 37.96
N PHE A 364 29.55 -19.81 36.90
CA PHE A 364 30.02 -19.50 35.54
C PHE A 364 29.95 -18.01 35.16
N TYR A 365 29.72 -17.09 36.11
CA TYR A 365 29.58 -15.64 35.88
C TYR A 365 30.62 -15.04 34.91
N PHE A 366 31.92 -15.28 35.15
CA PHE A 366 33.00 -14.74 34.30
C PHE A 366 32.98 -15.29 32.85
N GLN A 367 32.43 -16.48 32.63
CA GLN A 367 32.25 -17.06 31.29
C GLN A 367 31.04 -16.45 30.58
N ALA A 368 29.97 -16.14 31.31
CA ALA A 368 28.83 -15.39 30.80
C ALA A 368 29.25 -13.96 30.41
N GLU A 369 29.94 -13.23 31.29
CA GLU A 369 30.43 -11.87 31.05
C GLU A 369 31.35 -11.79 29.80
N ALA A 370 32.23 -12.78 29.62
CA ALA A 370 33.09 -12.88 28.44
C ALA A 370 32.32 -13.18 27.15
N LEU A 371 31.31 -14.06 27.21
CA LEU A 371 30.42 -14.34 26.07
C LEU A 371 29.59 -13.11 25.70
N SER A 372 28.98 -12.43 26.68
CA SER A 372 28.17 -11.23 26.46
C SER A 372 28.97 -10.13 25.74
N ARG A 373 30.16 -9.78 26.23
CA ARG A 373 31.03 -8.80 25.54
C ARG A 373 31.39 -9.23 24.12
N GLY A 374 31.71 -10.51 23.92
CA GLY A 374 32.01 -11.05 22.60
C GLY A 374 30.82 -10.98 21.62
N ILE A 375 29.59 -11.12 22.12
CA ILE A 375 28.36 -10.92 21.34
C ILE A 375 28.15 -9.43 21.04
N GLN A 376 28.34 -8.53 22.01
CA GLN A 376 28.19 -7.08 21.84
C GLN A 376 29.12 -6.52 20.75
N ASP A 377 30.41 -6.87 20.80
CA ASP A 377 31.37 -6.44 19.77
C ASP A 377 30.96 -6.97 18.38
N LYS A 378 30.58 -8.25 18.28
CA LYS A 378 30.11 -8.85 17.03
C LYS A 378 28.80 -8.26 16.50
N LEU A 379 27.86 -7.85 17.36
CA LEU A 379 26.62 -7.18 16.95
C LEU A 379 26.89 -5.78 16.38
N ARG A 380 27.80 -5.01 17.00
CA ARG A 380 28.24 -3.71 16.48
C ARG A 380 28.96 -3.85 15.13
N ASP A 381 29.82 -4.86 15.01
CA ASP A 381 30.52 -5.16 13.75
C ASP A 381 29.52 -5.62 12.66
N LEU A 382 28.57 -6.50 13.01
CA LEU A 382 27.49 -6.94 12.12
C LEU A 382 26.67 -5.75 11.62
N TYR A 383 26.24 -4.84 12.50
CA TYR A 383 25.50 -3.63 12.15
C TYR A 383 26.27 -2.77 11.12
N THR A 384 27.57 -2.63 11.34
CA THR A 384 28.47 -1.87 10.44
C THR A 384 28.63 -2.55 9.08
N ILE A 385 28.75 -3.88 9.05
CA ILE A 385 28.84 -4.68 7.81
C ILE A 385 27.52 -4.63 7.04
N VAL A 386 26.38 -4.75 7.73
CA VAL A 386 25.03 -4.65 7.14
C VAL A 386 24.83 -3.27 6.50
N ASN A 387 25.12 -2.17 7.22
CA ASN A 387 25.06 -0.81 6.67
C ASN A 387 25.93 -0.66 5.41
N ARG A 388 27.18 -1.15 5.47
CA ARG A 388 28.09 -1.17 4.32
C ARG A 388 27.51 -1.95 3.13
N ALA A 389 26.85 -3.08 3.36
CA ALA A 389 26.24 -3.88 2.29
C ALA A 389 25.05 -3.15 1.64
N VAL A 390 24.18 -2.49 2.42
CA VAL A 390 23.10 -1.64 1.89
C VAL A 390 23.67 -0.54 0.99
N GLN A 391 24.65 0.21 1.49
CA GLN A 391 25.32 1.26 0.70
C GLN A 391 26.10 0.71 -0.51
N GLY A 392 26.63 -0.52 -0.41
CA GLY A 392 27.37 -1.18 -1.46
C GLY A 392 26.48 -1.53 -2.65
N VAL A 393 25.29 -2.08 -2.39
CA VAL A 393 24.27 -2.34 -3.42
C VAL A 393 23.81 -1.02 -4.03
N GLU A 394 23.47 -0.01 -3.23
CA GLU A 394 23.04 1.32 -3.69
C GLU A 394 24.06 1.99 -4.63
N LYS A 395 25.36 1.93 -4.28
CA LYS A 395 26.45 2.53 -5.07
C LYS A 395 26.89 1.68 -6.27
N SER A 396 26.45 0.43 -6.39
CA SER A 396 26.91 -0.50 -7.43
C SER A 396 26.36 -0.20 -8.83
N GLY A 397 25.21 0.49 -8.92
CA GLY A 397 24.49 0.71 -10.17
C GLY A 397 24.12 -0.59 -10.91
N ILE A 398 23.97 -1.71 -10.20
CA ILE A 398 23.54 -2.98 -10.77
C ILE A 398 22.01 -2.97 -10.82
N GLN A 399 21.45 -2.82 -12.03
CA GLN A 399 20.02 -3.01 -12.25
C GLN A 399 19.61 -4.41 -11.79
N GLN A 400 18.56 -4.49 -10.99
CA GLN A 400 18.07 -5.75 -10.42
C GLN A 400 17.15 -6.46 -11.42
N PRO A 401 17.04 -7.80 -11.36
CA PRO A 401 15.99 -8.52 -12.09
C PRO A 401 14.62 -8.01 -11.71
N ALA A 402 13.80 -7.72 -12.70
CA ALA A 402 12.43 -7.26 -12.50
C ALA A 402 11.55 -8.33 -11.86
N HIS A 403 10.44 -7.91 -11.28
CA HIS A 403 9.69 -8.73 -10.33
C HIS A 403 8.51 -9.45 -10.95
N THR A 404 7.91 -8.85 -11.99
CA THR A 404 6.92 -9.51 -12.86
C THR A 404 7.61 -10.27 -14.00
N VAL A 405 7.00 -11.36 -14.45
CA VAL A 405 7.44 -12.15 -15.61
C VAL A 405 7.53 -11.27 -16.87
N SER A 406 6.63 -10.30 -17.04
CA SER A 406 6.67 -9.37 -18.19
C SER A 406 7.83 -8.38 -18.12
N GLY A 407 8.21 -7.89 -16.93
CA GLY A 407 9.41 -7.06 -16.75
C GLY A 407 10.71 -7.86 -16.96
N ARG A 408 10.76 -9.11 -16.45
CA ARG A 408 11.88 -10.03 -16.71
C ARG A 408 12.02 -10.32 -18.20
N LEU A 409 10.90 -10.48 -18.92
CA LEU A 409 10.89 -10.70 -20.37
C LEU A 409 11.47 -9.50 -21.12
N GLU A 410 11.18 -8.28 -20.68
CA GLU A 410 11.78 -7.08 -21.29
C GLU A 410 13.29 -6.99 -21.02
N GLN A 411 13.76 -7.26 -19.80
CA GLN A 411 15.19 -7.31 -19.46
C GLN A 411 15.92 -8.40 -20.25
N ALA A 412 15.34 -9.60 -20.32
CA ALA A 412 15.83 -10.69 -21.15
C ALA A 412 15.92 -10.25 -22.62
N ARG A 413 14.87 -9.62 -23.16
CA ARG A 413 14.84 -9.13 -24.55
C ARG A 413 15.91 -8.07 -24.82
N ARG A 414 16.13 -7.10 -23.92
CA ARG A 414 17.20 -6.09 -24.04
C ARG A 414 18.59 -6.73 -24.18
N TRP A 415 18.85 -7.87 -23.51
CA TRP A 415 20.06 -8.68 -23.71
C TRP A 415 20.03 -9.48 -25.03
N LEU A 416 18.91 -10.14 -25.36
CA LEU A 416 18.76 -10.94 -26.59
C LEU A 416 18.88 -10.11 -27.88
N ASP A 417 18.46 -8.84 -27.85
CA ASP A 417 18.64 -7.90 -28.95
C ASP A 417 20.13 -7.50 -29.15
N ASN A 418 20.99 -7.63 -28.12
CA ASN A 418 22.42 -7.28 -28.15
C ASN A 418 23.30 -8.25 -27.29
N PRO A 419 23.42 -9.55 -27.62
CA PRO A 419 24.02 -10.54 -26.69
C PRO A 419 25.52 -10.35 -26.39
N ASP A 420 26.19 -9.50 -27.17
CA ASP A 420 27.61 -9.15 -27.07
C ASP A 420 27.87 -7.96 -26.11
N ARG A 421 26.82 -7.31 -25.58
CA ARG A 421 26.93 -6.27 -24.55
C ARG A 421 26.91 -6.89 -23.15
N ASP A 422 27.89 -6.53 -22.34
CA ASP A 422 27.92 -6.91 -20.92
C ASP A 422 26.83 -6.14 -20.14
N ASP A 423 25.80 -6.88 -19.72
CA ASP A 423 24.71 -6.44 -18.86
C ASP A 423 24.91 -6.87 -17.39
N LYS A 424 26.13 -7.29 -17.04
CA LYS A 424 26.52 -7.92 -15.77
C LYS A 424 25.76 -9.24 -15.46
N GLY A 425 25.16 -9.86 -16.48
CA GLY A 425 24.40 -11.12 -16.38
C GLY A 425 22.89 -10.95 -16.14
N LEU A 426 22.37 -9.71 -16.15
CA LEU A 426 20.98 -9.40 -15.81
C LEU A 426 19.96 -10.16 -16.67
N GLY A 427 20.13 -10.19 -17.99
CA GLY A 427 19.24 -10.88 -18.92
C GLY A 427 19.25 -12.39 -18.73
N GLN A 428 20.42 -12.99 -18.44
CA GLN A 428 20.53 -14.41 -18.13
C GLN A 428 19.84 -14.75 -16.79
N GLN A 429 19.98 -13.89 -15.77
CA GLN A 429 19.29 -14.03 -14.49
C GLN A 429 17.76 -13.85 -14.65
N ALA A 430 17.31 -12.88 -15.45
CA ALA A 430 15.90 -12.68 -15.75
C ALA A 430 15.27 -13.89 -16.44
N ILE A 431 15.97 -14.51 -17.42
CA ILE A 431 15.54 -15.76 -18.08
C ILE A 431 15.42 -16.90 -17.06
N ALA A 432 16.43 -17.12 -16.22
CA ALA A 432 16.38 -18.16 -15.18
C ALA A 432 15.21 -17.96 -14.21
N LEU A 433 14.88 -16.71 -13.87
CA LEU A 433 13.74 -16.35 -13.01
C LEU A 433 12.37 -16.48 -13.70
N ILE A 434 12.29 -16.42 -15.04
CA ILE A 434 11.07 -16.79 -15.79
C ILE A 434 10.90 -18.31 -15.79
N VAL A 435 11.96 -19.06 -16.07
CA VAL A 435 11.95 -20.54 -16.06
C VAL A 435 11.60 -21.08 -14.67
N HIS A 436 12.15 -20.49 -13.61
CA HIS A 436 11.79 -20.85 -12.24
C HIS A 436 10.30 -20.63 -11.95
N GLU A 437 9.73 -19.48 -12.34
CA GLU A 437 8.30 -19.22 -12.13
C GLU A 437 7.43 -20.16 -12.98
N GLY A 438 7.81 -20.48 -14.22
CA GLY A 438 7.14 -21.49 -15.04
C GLY A 438 7.14 -22.88 -14.42
N LYS A 439 8.29 -23.34 -13.89
CA LYS A 439 8.41 -24.62 -13.17
C LYS A 439 7.51 -24.64 -11.92
N LYS A 440 7.48 -23.55 -11.15
CA LYS A 440 6.60 -23.33 -9.97
C LYS A 440 5.10 -23.25 -10.31
N VAL A 441 4.72 -22.68 -11.45
CA VAL A 441 3.34 -22.66 -11.96
C VAL A 441 2.90 -24.08 -12.30
N ALA A 442 3.73 -24.81 -13.04
CA ALA A 442 3.47 -26.17 -13.51
C ALA A 442 3.30 -27.20 -12.37
N GLU A 443 3.89 -26.98 -11.19
CA GLU A 443 3.68 -27.83 -10.01
C GLU A 443 2.21 -28.06 -9.66
N GLY A 444 1.35 -27.05 -9.85
CA GLY A 444 -0.07 -27.09 -9.52
C GLY A 444 -0.99 -27.37 -10.70
N LEU A 445 -0.47 -27.74 -11.87
CA LEU A 445 -1.28 -28.04 -13.05
C LEU A 445 -1.46 -29.56 -13.25
N PRO A 446 -2.61 -30.00 -13.80
CA PRO A 446 -2.83 -31.39 -14.14
C PRO A 446 -2.09 -31.81 -15.42
N GLY A 447 -1.51 -33.01 -15.40
CA GLY A 447 -1.12 -33.80 -16.58
C GLY A 447 -0.50 -33.01 -17.75
N VAL A 448 -1.29 -32.82 -18.80
CA VAL A 448 -0.85 -32.26 -20.09
C VAL A 448 -0.30 -30.84 -19.94
N HIS A 449 -1.03 -29.92 -19.31
CA HIS A 449 -0.58 -28.53 -19.17
C HIS A 449 0.68 -28.38 -18.31
N ARG A 450 0.87 -29.27 -17.34
CA ARG A 450 2.13 -29.38 -16.60
C ARG A 450 3.28 -29.81 -17.51
N ALA A 451 3.08 -30.81 -18.36
CA ALA A 451 4.10 -31.26 -19.31
C ALA A 451 4.43 -30.19 -20.38
N GLU A 452 3.41 -29.47 -20.89
CA GLU A 452 3.60 -28.36 -21.85
C GLU A 452 4.51 -27.26 -21.29
N ILE A 453 4.23 -26.76 -20.07
CA ILE A 453 5.03 -25.69 -19.47
C ILE A 453 6.44 -26.18 -19.12
N LEU A 454 6.59 -27.41 -18.59
CA LEU A 454 7.92 -27.96 -18.28
C LEU A 454 8.77 -28.15 -19.54
N GLY A 455 8.18 -28.58 -20.66
CA GLY A 455 8.87 -28.67 -21.95
C GLY A 455 9.38 -27.32 -22.45
N LEU A 456 8.52 -26.29 -22.45
CA LEU A 456 8.92 -24.92 -22.82
C LEU A 456 10.02 -24.36 -21.88
N CYS A 457 9.90 -24.61 -20.58
CA CYS A 457 10.91 -24.25 -19.59
C CYS A 457 12.28 -24.89 -19.89
N ASP A 458 12.32 -26.17 -20.27
CA ASP A 458 13.56 -26.88 -20.57
C ASP A 458 14.14 -26.50 -21.95
N GLU A 459 13.31 -26.18 -22.96
CA GLU A 459 13.76 -25.57 -24.23
C GLU A 459 14.44 -24.21 -23.99
N VAL A 460 13.83 -23.34 -23.17
CA VAL A 460 14.40 -22.03 -22.79
C VAL A 460 15.71 -22.20 -22.01
N ASP A 461 15.77 -23.14 -21.07
CA ASP A 461 16.98 -23.48 -20.31
C ASP A 461 18.14 -23.90 -21.24
N ILE A 462 17.86 -24.71 -22.26
CA ILE A 462 18.85 -25.19 -23.24
C ILE A 462 19.35 -24.04 -24.13
N LEU A 463 18.43 -23.27 -24.73
CA LEU A 463 18.77 -22.15 -25.63
C LEU A 463 19.56 -21.06 -24.90
N SER A 464 19.20 -20.74 -23.65
CA SER A 464 19.88 -19.76 -22.81
C SER A 464 21.34 -20.16 -22.54
N ARG A 465 21.59 -21.42 -22.21
CA ARG A 465 22.95 -21.96 -22.00
C ARG A 465 23.77 -21.93 -23.29
N GLN A 466 23.17 -22.31 -24.43
CA GLN A 466 23.85 -22.26 -25.73
C GLN A 466 24.27 -20.83 -26.11
N LEU A 467 23.41 -19.84 -25.88
CA LEU A 467 23.75 -18.43 -26.14
C LEU A 467 24.83 -17.92 -25.18
N SER A 468 24.70 -18.19 -23.88
CA SER A 468 25.72 -17.83 -22.87
C SER A 468 27.09 -18.40 -23.20
N ASP A 469 27.15 -19.65 -23.68
CA ASP A 469 28.39 -20.31 -24.11
C ASP A 469 29.00 -19.70 -25.39
N LEU A 470 28.21 -19.15 -26.30
CA LEU A 470 28.70 -18.42 -27.47
C LEU A 470 29.21 -17.03 -27.09
N CYS A 471 28.49 -16.29 -26.24
CA CYS A 471 28.93 -14.99 -25.72
C CYS A 471 30.25 -15.12 -24.96
N ARG A 472 30.39 -16.13 -24.09
CA ARG A 472 31.62 -16.40 -23.30
C ARG A 472 32.83 -16.80 -24.16
N ARG A 473 32.63 -17.15 -25.44
CA ARG A 473 33.68 -17.42 -26.44
C ARG A 473 33.99 -16.21 -27.32
N GLY A 474 33.36 -15.06 -27.10
CA GLY A 474 33.49 -13.89 -27.97
C GLY A 474 32.77 -14.03 -29.32
N HIS A 475 31.67 -14.80 -29.35
CA HIS A 475 30.85 -15.04 -30.54
C HIS A 475 29.39 -14.57 -30.37
N GLY A 476 29.14 -13.65 -29.43
CA GLY A 476 27.81 -13.11 -29.13
C GLY A 476 27.15 -12.39 -30.31
N ASN A 477 27.96 -11.77 -31.19
CA ASN A 477 27.49 -11.13 -32.43
C ASN A 477 27.62 -12.04 -33.68
N SER A 478 27.72 -13.36 -33.52
CA SER A 478 27.69 -14.30 -34.66
C SER A 478 26.26 -14.49 -35.19
N PRO A 479 26.06 -14.82 -36.48
CA PRO A 479 24.72 -15.14 -37.02
C PRO A 479 24.03 -16.26 -36.23
N GLN A 480 24.81 -17.28 -35.81
CA GLN A 480 24.31 -18.37 -34.98
C GLN A 480 23.80 -17.90 -33.61
N ALA A 481 24.52 -16.98 -32.94
CA ALA A 481 24.06 -16.41 -31.68
C ALA A 481 22.80 -15.55 -31.86
N GLN A 482 22.72 -14.77 -32.94
CA GLN A 482 21.55 -13.97 -33.28
C GLN A 482 20.31 -14.82 -33.57
N ASP A 483 20.44 -15.93 -34.29
CA ASP A 483 19.30 -16.84 -34.55
C ASP A 483 18.87 -17.63 -33.31
N ILE A 484 19.82 -18.03 -32.44
CA ILE A 484 19.50 -18.60 -31.11
C ILE A 484 18.76 -17.56 -30.25
N ALA A 485 19.21 -16.29 -30.24
CA ALA A 485 18.59 -15.23 -29.46
C ALA A 485 17.16 -14.92 -29.91
N ARG A 486 16.90 -14.94 -31.23
CA ARG A 486 15.53 -14.83 -31.80
C ARG A 486 14.63 -15.98 -31.38
N ASN A 487 15.12 -17.22 -31.48
CA ASN A 487 14.36 -18.41 -31.08
C ASN A 487 14.05 -18.40 -29.57
N LEU A 488 15.06 -18.08 -28.74
CA LEU A 488 14.94 -17.92 -27.30
C LEU A 488 13.93 -16.82 -26.93
N SER A 489 13.94 -15.69 -27.64
CA SER A 489 12.95 -14.61 -27.48
C SER A 489 11.53 -15.13 -27.75
N GLN A 490 11.29 -15.82 -28.86
CA GLN A 490 9.98 -16.42 -29.14
C GLN A 490 9.57 -17.43 -28.05
N ARG A 491 10.46 -18.33 -27.63
CA ARG A 491 10.16 -19.30 -26.57
C ARG A 491 9.87 -18.67 -25.21
N LEU A 492 10.45 -17.52 -24.92
CA LEU A 492 10.13 -16.74 -23.72
C LEU A 492 8.76 -16.05 -23.81
N TYR A 493 8.32 -15.63 -25.01
CA TYR A 493 6.93 -15.20 -25.24
C TYR A 493 5.95 -16.37 -25.13
N ASP A 494 6.22 -17.52 -25.76
CA ASP A 494 5.42 -18.75 -25.65
C ASP A 494 5.25 -19.15 -24.16
N LEU A 495 6.35 -19.13 -23.40
CA LEU A 495 6.36 -19.48 -21.98
C LEU A 495 5.62 -18.44 -21.11
N LYS A 496 5.74 -17.13 -21.39
CA LYS A 496 4.94 -16.10 -20.70
C LYS A 496 3.45 -16.37 -20.88
N ASP A 497 3.00 -16.57 -22.12
CA ASP A 497 1.58 -16.77 -22.43
C ASP A 497 1.01 -18.01 -21.71
N ARG A 498 1.74 -19.13 -21.73
CA ARG A 498 1.32 -20.34 -21.02
C ARG A 498 1.32 -20.18 -19.50
N ILE A 499 2.25 -19.38 -18.94
CA ILE A 499 2.21 -19.00 -17.52
C ILE A 499 0.97 -18.16 -17.20
N GLN A 500 0.67 -17.14 -18.01
CA GLN A 500 -0.46 -16.23 -17.80
C GLN A 500 -1.81 -16.98 -17.85
N ASN A 501 -2.04 -17.80 -18.90
CA ASN A 501 -3.22 -18.66 -19.02
C ASN A 501 -3.38 -19.62 -17.82
N ALA A 502 -2.28 -20.26 -17.38
CA ALA A 502 -2.29 -21.16 -16.24
C ALA A 502 -2.59 -20.46 -14.90
N VAL A 503 -2.15 -19.21 -14.75
CA VAL A 503 -2.45 -18.37 -13.59
C VAL A 503 -3.93 -18.00 -13.55
N VAL A 504 -4.54 -17.58 -14.68
CA VAL A 504 -5.99 -17.30 -14.76
C VAL A 504 -6.81 -18.53 -14.35
N ASN A 505 -6.50 -19.72 -14.86
CA ASN A 505 -7.20 -20.95 -14.47
C ASN A 505 -7.16 -21.22 -12.96
N ARG A 506 -6.03 -20.95 -12.31
CA ARG A 506 -5.91 -21.09 -10.85
C ARG A 506 -6.68 -20.02 -10.08
N VAL A 507 -6.78 -18.79 -10.58
CA VAL A 507 -7.65 -17.75 -9.98
C VAL A 507 -9.13 -18.15 -10.08
N VAL A 508 -9.53 -18.79 -11.18
CA VAL A 508 -10.87 -19.35 -11.31
C VAL A 508 -11.07 -20.52 -10.33
N GLU A 509 -10.21 -21.55 -10.36
CA GLU A 509 -10.34 -22.78 -9.54
C GLU A 509 -10.18 -22.55 -8.01
N ASP A 510 -9.17 -21.79 -7.55
CA ASP A 510 -8.86 -21.69 -6.12
C ASP A 510 -9.84 -20.81 -5.34
N PHE A 511 -10.49 -19.85 -6.00
CA PHE A 511 -11.37 -18.86 -5.37
C PHE A 511 -12.87 -19.05 -5.70
N ILE A 512 -13.28 -20.23 -6.20
CA ILE A 512 -14.72 -20.59 -6.36
C ILE A 512 -15.44 -20.50 -5.00
N ASP A 513 -14.80 -21.04 -3.95
CA ASP A 513 -15.36 -21.10 -2.60
C ASP A 513 -14.33 -20.62 -1.57
N ILE A 514 -14.52 -19.38 -1.13
CA ILE A 514 -13.67 -18.74 -0.12
C ILE A 514 -14.29 -18.78 1.29
N SER A 515 -15.52 -19.26 1.43
CA SER A 515 -16.33 -19.08 2.64
C SER A 515 -16.62 -20.40 3.37
N THR A 516 -16.80 -21.51 2.65
CA THR A 516 -17.03 -22.83 3.28
C THR A 516 -15.86 -23.30 4.15
N PRO A 517 -14.57 -23.16 3.75
CA PRO A 517 -13.46 -23.61 4.60
C PRO A 517 -13.43 -22.91 5.95
N LEU A 518 -13.63 -21.58 5.94
CA LEU A 518 -13.75 -20.78 7.17
C LEU A 518 -14.99 -21.18 7.97
N LYS A 519 -16.16 -21.24 7.33
CA LYS A 519 -17.41 -21.60 8.03
C LYS A 519 -17.30 -22.98 8.69
N GLN A 520 -16.82 -24.01 7.99
CA GLN A 520 -16.73 -25.36 8.57
C GLN A 520 -15.74 -25.43 9.74
N PHE A 521 -14.71 -24.58 9.77
CA PHE A 521 -13.83 -24.42 10.93
C PHE A 521 -14.53 -23.68 12.08
N THR A 522 -15.22 -22.57 11.81
CA THR A 522 -16.04 -21.84 12.80
C THR A 522 -17.13 -22.74 13.39
N ASP A 523 -17.85 -23.50 12.57
CA ASP A 523 -18.87 -24.47 13.00
C ASP A 523 -18.24 -25.56 13.91
N ALA A 524 -17.01 -26.02 13.61
CA ALA A 524 -16.29 -27.00 14.41
C ALA A 524 -15.82 -26.47 15.78
N VAL A 525 -15.47 -25.18 15.88
CA VAL A 525 -15.09 -24.52 17.15
C VAL A 525 -16.27 -24.44 18.13
N HIS A 526 -17.49 -24.26 17.61
CA HIS A 526 -18.71 -24.15 18.42
C HIS A 526 -19.34 -25.50 18.80
N VAL A 527 -18.71 -26.64 18.46
CA VAL A 527 -19.20 -27.98 18.85
C VAL A 527 -19.22 -28.12 20.38
N PRO A 528 -20.37 -28.48 20.99
CA PRO A 528 -20.49 -28.62 22.44
C PRO A 528 -19.53 -29.65 23.04
N GLU A 529 -19.15 -29.43 24.31
CA GLU A 529 -18.32 -30.36 25.06
C GLU A 529 -19.00 -31.73 25.24
N GLY A 530 -18.19 -32.79 25.35
CA GLY A 530 -18.70 -34.17 25.42
C GLY A 530 -19.14 -34.77 24.08
N THR A 531 -19.21 -34.00 22.98
CA THR A 531 -19.50 -34.53 21.64
C THR A 531 -18.39 -35.51 21.20
N PRO A 532 -18.69 -36.78 20.87
CA PRO A 532 -17.68 -37.75 20.45
C PRO A 532 -16.92 -37.29 19.20
N GLY A 533 -15.59 -37.29 19.26
CA GLY A 533 -14.72 -36.91 18.13
C GLY A 533 -14.57 -35.39 17.90
N ARG A 534 -15.01 -34.54 18.84
CA ARG A 534 -14.89 -33.07 18.80
C ARG A 534 -13.50 -32.59 18.38
N GLU A 535 -12.44 -33.07 19.05
CA GLU A 535 -11.06 -32.68 18.81
C GLU A 535 -10.55 -33.14 17.43
N GLN A 536 -11.01 -34.30 16.95
CA GLN A 536 -10.68 -34.80 15.60
C GLN A 536 -11.35 -33.94 14.53
N ASN A 537 -12.64 -33.64 14.68
CA ASN A 537 -13.36 -32.75 13.76
C ASN A 537 -12.73 -31.35 13.73
N PHE A 538 -12.39 -30.77 14.89
CA PHE A 538 -11.64 -29.52 14.94
C PHE A 538 -10.29 -29.63 14.21
N GLY A 539 -9.51 -30.68 14.44
CA GLY A 539 -8.23 -30.92 13.77
C GLY A 539 -8.36 -31.03 12.25
N ASP A 540 -9.32 -31.80 11.76
CA ASP A 540 -9.61 -31.99 10.34
C ASP A 540 -10.03 -30.67 9.67
N LYS A 541 -10.85 -29.85 10.34
CA LYS A 541 -11.28 -28.55 9.82
C LYS A 541 -10.20 -27.47 9.90
N ALA A 542 -9.36 -27.47 10.93
CA ALA A 542 -8.18 -26.61 11.02
C ALA A 542 -7.19 -26.93 9.89
N GLN A 543 -6.93 -28.21 9.58
CA GLN A 543 -6.10 -28.62 8.45
C GLN A 543 -6.72 -28.22 7.10
N GLN A 544 -8.03 -28.41 6.92
CA GLN A 544 -8.74 -28.00 5.70
C GLN A 544 -8.65 -26.48 5.47
N LEU A 545 -8.78 -25.67 6.53
CA LEU A 545 -8.58 -24.21 6.47
C LEU A 545 -7.13 -23.85 6.14
N GLN A 546 -6.14 -24.46 6.83
CA GLN A 546 -4.72 -24.21 6.58
C GLN A 546 -4.30 -24.54 5.14
N HIS A 547 -4.75 -25.68 4.61
CA HIS A 547 -4.48 -26.07 3.22
C HIS A 547 -5.14 -25.12 2.22
N PHE A 548 -6.34 -24.61 2.51
CA PHE A 548 -6.99 -23.57 1.70
C PHE A 548 -6.18 -22.25 1.72
N SER A 549 -5.81 -21.74 2.89
CA SER A 549 -5.02 -20.50 3.05
C SER A 549 -3.70 -20.54 2.27
N THR A 550 -2.93 -21.63 2.42
CA THR A 550 -1.64 -21.82 1.73
C THR A 550 -1.84 -21.93 0.22
N ARG A 551 -2.92 -22.56 -0.25
CA ARG A 551 -3.22 -22.69 -1.69
C ARG A 551 -3.61 -21.35 -2.31
N ALA A 552 -4.55 -20.64 -1.69
CA ALA A 552 -4.98 -19.29 -2.08
C ALA A 552 -3.77 -18.32 -2.11
N SER A 553 -2.92 -18.37 -1.10
CA SER A 553 -1.73 -17.52 -1.00
C SER A 553 -0.65 -17.86 -2.01
N LYS A 554 -0.41 -19.16 -2.30
CA LYS A 554 0.49 -19.56 -3.40
C LYS A 554 -0.01 -19.06 -4.75
N THR A 555 -1.31 -19.16 -5.01
CA THR A 555 -1.91 -18.66 -6.26
C THR A 555 -1.84 -17.13 -6.35
N ALA A 556 -2.16 -16.39 -5.28
CA ALA A 556 -2.02 -14.93 -5.25
C ALA A 556 -0.58 -14.45 -5.55
N ARG A 557 0.45 -15.15 -5.04
CA ARG A 557 1.86 -14.86 -5.38
C ARG A 557 2.23 -15.21 -6.82
N MET A 558 1.57 -16.18 -7.43
CA MET A 558 1.74 -16.48 -8.86
C MET A 558 1.05 -15.43 -9.74
N VAL A 559 -0.10 -14.88 -9.29
CA VAL A 559 -0.77 -13.74 -9.95
C VAL A 559 0.11 -12.48 -9.90
N ALA A 560 0.67 -12.15 -8.75
CA ALA A 560 1.60 -11.02 -8.60
C ALA A 560 2.84 -11.14 -9.51
N ALA A 561 3.31 -12.37 -9.77
CA ALA A 561 4.46 -12.61 -10.65
C ALA A 561 4.06 -12.62 -12.15
N GLY A 562 3.02 -13.35 -12.54
CA GLY A 562 2.71 -13.65 -13.94
C GLY A 562 1.37 -13.13 -14.48
N GLY A 563 0.45 -12.73 -13.61
CA GLY A 563 -0.91 -12.29 -13.97
C GLY A 563 -1.07 -10.80 -14.18
N SER A 564 -0.57 -9.97 -13.25
CA SER A 564 -0.93 -8.54 -13.07
C SER A 564 -0.61 -7.54 -14.22
N GLY A 565 -0.39 -7.97 -15.46
CA GLY A 565 -0.24 -7.09 -16.63
C GLY A 565 1.01 -6.20 -16.65
N GLY A 566 1.85 -6.26 -15.62
CA GLY A 566 2.91 -5.28 -15.34
C GLY A 566 2.55 -4.21 -14.31
N ASN A 567 1.31 -4.20 -13.78
CA ASN A 567 0.88 -3.30 -12.70
C ASN A 567 1.61 -3.64 -11.39
N LYS A 568 2.68 -2.88 -11.13
CA LYS A 568 3.56 -2.94 -9.96
C LYS A 568 2.79 -2.87 -8.63
N LYS A 569 1.89 -1.88 -8.48
CA LYS A 569 1.09 -1.66 -7.26
C LYS A 569 0.17 -2.85 -6.94
N LEU A 570 -0.47 -3.40 -7.96
CA LEU A 570 -1.36 -4.55 -7.82
C LEU A 570 -0.58 -5.81 -7.40
N ALA A 571 0.62 -6.02 -7.95
CA ALA A 571 1.51 -7.08 -7.50
C ALA A 571 1.98 -6.88 -6.04
N GLU A 572 2.36 -5.67 -5.63
CA GLU A 572 2.73 -5.35 -4.22
C GLU A 572 1.56 -5.60 -3.25
N ALA A 573 0.36 -5.18 -3.62
CA ALA A 573 -0.86 -5.40 -2.84
C ALA A 573 -1.20 -6.91 -2.70
N LEU A 574 -1.02 -7.69 -3.77
CA LEU A 574 -1.18 -9.14 -3.77
C LEU A 574 -0.17 -9.85 -2.87
N LEU A 575 1.12 -9.52 -2.98
CA LEU A 575 2.18 -10.09 -2.14
C LEU A 575 1.94 -9.79 -0.65
N THR A 576 1.55 -8.56 -0.33
CA THR A 576 1.23 -8.12 1.03
C THR A 576 0.02 -8.86 1.59
N SER A 577 -1.09 -8.88 0.84
CA SER A 577 -2.35 -9.52 1.28
C SER A 577 -2.20 -11.05 1.42
N SER A 578 -1.43 -11.67 0.53
CA SER A 578 -1.06 -13.10 0.61
C SER A 578 -0.25 -13.43 1.87
N SER A 579 0.73 -12.59 2.21
CA SER A 579 1.55 -12.75 3.42
C SER A 579 0.74 -12.52 4.70
N GLN A 580 -0.24 -11.62 4.66
CA GLN A 580 -1.22 -11.43 5.73
C GLN A 580 -2.08 -12.67 5.96
N VAL A 581 -2.60 -13.31 4.89
CA VAL A 581 -3.40 -14.55 5.01
C VAL A 581 -2.59 -15.69 5.64
N GLU A 582 -1.35 -15.94 5.19
CA GLU A 582 -0.55 -17.03 5.73
C GLU A 582 -0.14 -16.81 7.19
N SER A 583 0.18 -15.57 7.58
CA SER A 583 0.56 -15.26 8.96
C SER A 583 -0.64 -15.21 9.93
N LEU A 584 -1.84 -14.87 9.45
CA LEU A 584 -3.06 -14.82 10.26
C LEU A 584 -3.71 -16.21 10.47
N THR A 585 -3.57 -17.13 9.51
CA THR A 585 -4.20 -18.46 9.57
C THR A 585 -3.86 -19.25 10.84
N PRO A 586 -2.59 -19.44 11.25
CA PRO A 586 -2.28 -20.17 12.47
C PRO A 586 -2.85 -19.48 13.71
N GLN A 587 -2.88 -18.14 13.73
CA GLN A 587 -3.38 -17.37 14.87
C GLN A 587 -4.90 -17.55 15.06
N LEU A 588 -5.66 -17.59 13.94
CA LEU A 588 -7.07 -17.96 13.94
C LEU A 588 -7.31 -19.41 14.39
N ILE A 589 -6.43 -20.35 14.01
CA ILE A 589 -6.51 -21.75 14.46
C ILE A 589 -6.29 -21.85 15.98
N SER A 590 -5.28 -21.14 16.52
CA SER A 590 -5.01 -21.03 17.96
C SER A 590 -6.19 -20.41 18.72
N ALA A 591 -6.73 -19.28 18.26
CA ALA A 591 -7.93 -18.67 18.85
C ALA A 591 -9.15 -19.60 18.82
N GLY A 592 -9.30 -20.39 17.76
CA GLY A 592 -10.35 -21.42 17.67
C GLY A 592 -10.17 -22.53 18.72
N ARG A 593 -8.94 -22.98 18.99
CA ARG A 593 -8.70 -23.97 20.06
C ARG A 593 -8.93 -23.37 21.45
N ILE A 594 -8.52 -22.12 21.66
CA ILE A 594 -8.81 -21.38 22.89
C ILE A 594 -10.34 -21.32 23.11
N ARG A 595 -11.11 -20.92 22.10
CA ARG A 595 -12.58 -20.88 22.17
C ARG A 595 -13.23 -22.26 22.30
N MET A 596 -12.58 -23.33 21.83
CA MET A 596 -13.00 -24.71 22.06
C MET A 596 -12.73 -25.17 23.51
N ASN A 597 -11.64 -24.71 24.13
CA ASN A 597 -11.27 -25.01 25.53
C ASN A 597 -12.03 -24.15 26.57
N TYR A 598 -12.54 -22.97 26.17
CA TYR A 598 -13.18 -21.99 27.05
C TYR A 598 -14.55 -21.53 26.51
N PRO A 599 -15.54 -22.44 26.38
CA PRO A 599 -16.77 -22.14 25.66
C PRO A 599 -17.65 -21.06 26.32
N GLU A 600 -17.62 -20.96 27.66
CA GLU A 600 -18.36 -19.94 28.43
C GLU A 600 -17.65 -18.58 28.49
N SER A 601 -16.40 -18.48 28.02
CA SER A 601 -15.62 -17.25 28.14
C SER A 601 -15.94 -16.29 27.00
N LYS A 602 -16.74 -15.25 27.28
CA LYS A 602 -17.04 -14.16 26.34
C LYS A 602 -15.78 -13.54 25.72
N ALA A 603 -14.69 -13.43 26.48
CA ALA A 603 -13.41 -12.92 25.98
C ALA A 603 -12.76 -13.86 24.93
N ALA A 604 -12.95 -15.17 25.04
CA ALA A 604 -12.50 -16.13 24.03
C ALA A 604 -13.36 -16.04 22.75
N ASP A 605 -14.68 -15.84 22.90
CA ASP A 605 -15.60 -15.66 21.76
C ASP A 605 -15.29 -14.33 21.03
N GLU A 606 -15.26 -13.21 21.75
CA GLU A 606 -14.87 -11.87 21.24
C GLU A 606 -13.56 -11.93 20.44
N HIS A 607 -12.50 -12.52 21.02
CA HIS A 607 -11.20 -12.68 20.37
C HIS A 607 -11.27 -13.55 19.11
N PHE A 608 -12.00 -14.67 19.18
CA PHE A 608 -12.18 -15.58 18.05
C PHE A 608 -12.93 -14.92 16.88
N GLN A 609 -14.09 -14.29 17.12
CA GLN A 609 -14.87 -13.63 16.07
C GLN A 609 -14.08 -12.48 15.41
N ASN A 610 -13.27 -11.74 16.18
CA ASN A 610 -12.39 -10.70 15.66
C ASN A 610 -11.34 -11.25 14.66
N LEU A 611 -10.75 -12.43 14.92
CA LEU A 611 -9.84 -13.08 13.96
C LEU A 611 -10.60 -13.72 12.78
N VAL A 612 -11.80 -14.24 12.98
CA VAL A 612 -12.68 -14.75 11.90
C VAL A 612 -12.99 -13.64 10.89
N SER A 613 -13.36 -12.43 11.35
CA SER A 613 -13.60 -11.29 10.44
C SER A 613 -12.33 -10.88 9.71
N GLN A 614 -11.23 -10.62 10.44
CA GLN A 614 -9.96 -10.25 9.80
C GLN A 614 -9.52 -11.25 8.72
N TYR A 615 -9.71 -12.55 8.96
CA TYR A 615 -9.35 -13.59 7.99
C TYR A 615 -10.27 -13.58 6.78
N SER A 616 -11.59 -13.48 6.99
CA SER A 616 -12.58 -13.32 5.92
C SER A 616 -12.24 -12.13 5.02
N ASP A 617 -11.97 -10.96 5.62
CA ASP A 617 -11.67 -9.72 4.91
C ASP A 617 -10.31 -9.78 4.19
N SER A 618 -9.32 -10.49 4.77
CA SER A 618 -8.02 -10.73 4.13
C SER A 618 -8.15 -11.63 2.90
N ILE A 619 -8.92 -12.73 2.98
CA ILE A 619 -9.19 -13.63 1.85
C ILE A 619 -10.03 -12.93 0.76
N LEU A 620 -11.04 -12.14 1.15
CA LEU A 620 -11.84 -11.33 0.23
C LEU A 620 -10.97 -10.33 -0.54
N ARG A 621 -10.07 -9.62 0.14
CA ARG A 621 -9.09 -8.71 -0.48
C ARG A 621 -8.16 -9.48 -1.44
N VAL A 622 -7.60 -10.62 -1.03
CA VAL A 622 -6.76 -11.45 -1.91
C VAL A 622 -7.51 -11.86 -3.17
N ARG A 623 -8.76 -12.33 -3.06
CA ARG A 623 -9.57 -12.68 -4.25
C ARG A 623 -9.81 -11.47 -5.15
N SER A 624 -10.23 -10.33 -4.59
CA SER A 624 -10.54 -9.12 -5.36
C SER A 624 -9.33 -8.65 -6.17
N LEU A 625 -8.14 -8.63 -5.56
CA LEU A 625 -6.89 -8.27 -6.23
C LEU A 625 -6.43 -9.34 -7.25
N CYS A 626 -6.83 -10.61 -7.07
CA CYS A 626 -6.56 -11.65 -8.07
C CYS A 626 -7.47 -11.49 -9.29
N ASP A 627 -8.76 -11.22 -9.07
CA ASP A 627 -9.75 -11.03 -10.13
C ASP A 627 -9.39 -9.75 -10.94
N GLU A 628 -9.05 -8.63 -10.28
CA GLU A 628 -8.53 -7.39 -10.89
C GLU A 628 -7.24 -7.61 -11.71
N ALA A 629 -6.39 -8.56 -11.30
CA ALA A 629 -5.13 -8.88 -11.96
C ALA A 629 -5.26 -9.90 -13.10
N THR A 630 -6.47 -10.35 -13.44
CA THR A 630 -6.72 -11.24 -14.57
C THR A 630 -7.48 -10.52 -15.69
N GLU A 631 -7.16 -10.82 -16.94
CA GLU A 631 -7.89 -10.26 -18.08
C GLU A 631 -9.32 -10.83 -18.12
N SER A 632 -10.32 -9.94 -18.05
CA SER A 632 -11.73 -10.29 -17.92
C SER A 632 -12.25 -11.26 -19.01
N ALA A 633 -11.76 -11.13 -20.25
CA ALA A 633 -12.13 -12.04 -21.34
C ALA A 633 -11.64 -13.47 -21.10
N ASP A 634 -10.38 -13.64 -20.67
CA ASP A 634 -9.81 -14.94 -20.31
C ASP A 634 -10.40 -15.49 -19.00
N PHE A 635 -10.68 -14.64 -18.01
CA PHE A 635 -11.36 -15.05 -16.78
C PHE A 635 -12.74 -15.65 -17.07
N ILE A 636 -13.55 -15.01 -17.93
CA ILE A 636 -14.89 -15.50 -18.28
C ILE A 636 -14.80 -16.78 -19.12
N LYS A 637 -13.88 -16.85 -20.10
CA LYS A 637 -13.58 -18.08 -20.86
C LYS A 637 -13.20 -19.24 -19.95
N MET A 638 -12.26 -19.03 -19.03
CA MET A 638 -11.78 -20.06 -18.14
C MET A 638 -12.85 -20.47 -17.10
N SER A 639 -13.72 -19.53 -16.70
CA SER A 639 -14.92 -19.82 -15.91
C SER A 639 -15.94 -20.67 -16.67
N GLU A 640 -16.15 -20.41 -17.96
CA GLU A 640 -17.00 -21.25 -18.85
C GLU A 640 -16.47 -22.69 -18.92
N GLU A 641 -15.15 -22.87 -19.14
CA GLU A 641 -14.49 -24.18 -19.18
C GLU A 641 -14.64 -24.94 -17.84
N GLN A 642 -14.54 -24.25 -16.69
CA GLN A 642 -14.77 -24.84 -15.37
C GLN A 642 -16.25 -25.17 -15.10
N ILE A 643 -17.21 -24.38 -15.61
CA ILE A 643 -18.66 -24.72 -15.56
C ILE A 643 -18.95 -25.97 -16.40
N GLN A 644 -18.34 -26.12 -17.57
CA GLN A 644 -18.45 -27.34 -18.40
C GLN A 644 -17.88 -28.56 -17.67
N LYS A 645 -16.71 -28.43 -17.04
CA LYS A 645 -16.09 -29.48 -16.20
C LYS A 645 -16.99 -29.88 -15.02
N HIS A 646 -17.57 -28.93 -14.29
CA HIS A 646 -18.54 -29.24 -13.22
C HIS A 646 -19.86 -29.84 -13.75
N THR A 647 -20.30 -29.47 -14.96
CA THR A 647 -21.46 -30.10 -15.62
C THR A 647 -21.22 -31.60 -15.84
N ILE A 648 -20.03 -31.98 -16.33
CA ILE A 648 -19.63 -33.39 -16.51
C ILE A 648 -19.59 -34.12 -15.16
N LEU A 649 -19.11 -33.47 -14.10
CA LEU A 649 -19.11 -34.04 -12.74
C LEU A 649 -20.52 -34.19 -12.15
N CYS A 650 -21.48 -33.33 -12.50
CA CYS A 650 -22.91 -33.55 -12.19
C CYS A 650 -23.46 -34.78 -12.94
N GLU A 651 -23.19 -34.93 -14.24
CA GLU A 651 -23.60 -36.12 -15.00
C GLU A 651 -22.99 -37.42 -14.45
N GLU A 652 -21.72 -37.38 -14.01
CA GLU A 652 -21.06 -38.49 -13.35
C GLU A 652 -21.68 -38.79 -11.97
N SER A 653 -22.06 -37.75 -11.22
CA SER A 653 -22.73 -37.87 -9.92
C SER A 653 -24.12 -38.51 -10.06
N ILE A 654 -24.88 -38.15 -11.09
CA ILE A 654 -26.14 -38.83 -11.46
C ILE A 654 -25.87 -40.30 -11.80
N ARG A 655 -24.91 -40.58 -12.70
CA ARG A 655 -24.56 -41.94 -13.14
C ARG A 655 -24.07 -42.86 -12.01
N LYS A 656 -23.50 -42.28 -10.95
CA LYS A 656 -23.00 -42.99 -9.76
C LYS A 656 -23.95 -42.94 -8.55
N SER A 657 -25.13 -42.32 -8.69
CA SER A 657 -26.09 -42.09 -7.60
C SER A 657 -25.48 -41.39 -6.37
N GLN A 658 -24.77 -40.28 -6.57
CA GLN A 658 -24.06 -39.52 -5.53
C GLN A 658 -24.69 -38.12 -5.36
N PRO A 659 -25.85 -37.99 -4.66
CA PRO A 659 -26.63 -36.76 -4.63
C PRO A 659 -25.88 -35.58 -4.01
N GLN A 660 -25.11 -35.80 -2.94
CA GLN A 660 -24.29 -34.75 -2.33
C GLN A 660 -23.33 -34.12 -3.34
N LYS A 661 -22.62 -34.93 -4.13
CA LYS A 661 -21.70 -34.43 -5.15
C LYS A 661 -22.38 -33.66 -6.27
N MET A 662 -23.64 -33.99 -6.60
CA MET A 662 -24.41 -33.17 -7.53
C MET A 662 -24.69 -31.78 -6.93
N VAL A 663 -25.11 -31.70 -5.66
CA VAL A 663 -25.31 -30.43 -4.95
C VAL A 663 -24.00 -29.63 -4.85
N ASP A 664 -22.88 -30.28 -4.55
CA ASP A 664 -21.55 -29.66 -4.46
C ASP A 664 -21.13 -29.03 -5.81
N ASN A 665 -21.23 -29.81 -6.90
CA ASN A 665 -20.86 -29.34 -8.24
C ASN A 665 -21.81 -28.26 -8.77
N THR A 666 -23.13 -28.40 -8.56
CA THR A 666 -24.13 -27.35 -8.87
C THR A 666 -23.82 -26.06 -8.12
N SER A 667 -23.41 -26.14 -6.84
CA SER A 667 -23.03 -24.97 -6.06
C SER A 667 -21.79 -24.29 -6.63
N SER A 668 -20.79 -25.05 -7.10
CA SER A 668 -19.63 -24.51 -7.82
C SER A 668 -20.00 -23.84 -9.14
N ILE A 669 -20.92 -24.42 -9.93
CA ILE A 669 -21.45 -23.79 -11.16
C ILE A 669 -22.12 -22.44 -10.82
N ALA A 670 -23.00 -22.41 -9.82
CA ALA A 670 -23.68 -21.19 -9.41
C ALA A 670 -22.70 -20.11 -8.92
N ARG A 671 -21.64 -20.48 -8.20
CA ARG A 671 -20.58 -19.55 -7.75
C ARG A 671 -19.76 -18.99 -8.92
N LEU A 672 -19.40 -19.83 -9.88
CA LEU A 672 -18.70 -19.41 -11.10
C LEU A 672 -19.56 -18.44 -11.92
N ALA A 673 -20.84 -18.74 -12.13
CA ALA A 673 -21.77 -17.84 -12.81
C ALA A 673 -21.89 -16.48 -12.10
N ASN A 674 -21.99 -16.46 -10.76
CA ASN A 674 -22.00 -15.21 -9.99
C ASN A 674 -20.66 -14.44 -10.04
N ARG A 675 -19.50 -15.12 -10.10
CA ARG A 675 -18.20 -14.43 -10.34
C ARG A 675 -18.12 -13.83 -11.75
N VAL A 676 -18.63 -14.52 -12.76
CA VAL A 676 -18.75 -13.98 -14.13
C VAL A 676 -19.63 -12.72 -14.16
N LEU A 677 -20.75 -12.70 -13.42
CA LEU A 677 -21.59 -11.51 -13.27
C LEU A 677 -20.87 -10.36 -12.55
N MET A 678 -20.06 -10.64 -11.52
CA MET A 678 -19.25 -9.62 -10.85
C MET A 678 -18.22 -9.00 -11.79
N VAL A 679 -17.51 -9.80 -12.59
CA VAL A 679 -16.51 -9.31 -13.57
C VAL A 679 -17.19 -8.55 -14.69
N ALA A 680 -18.29 -9.06 -15.25
CA ALA A 680 -19.06 -8.36 -16.29
C ALA A 680 -19.58 -6.99 -15.80
N LYS A 681 -20.03 -6.90 -14.55
CA LYS A 681 -20.41 -5.62 -13.94
C LYS A 681 -19.20 -4.70 -13.73
N GLN A 682 -18.05 -5.22 -13.31
CA GLN A 682 -16.85 -4.39 -13.16
C GLN A 682 -16.43 -3.78 -14.51
N GLU A 683 -16.54 -4.55 -15.61
CA GLU A 683 -16.32 -4.05 -16.97
C GLU A 683 -17.35 -2.99 -17.39
N SER A 684 -18.64 -3.16 -17.05
CA SER A 684 -19.65 -2.12 -17.35
C SER A 684 -19.44 -0.85 -16.54
N ASP A 685 -19.07 -0.96 -15.26
CA ASP A 685 -18.85 0.17 -14.35
C ASP A 685 -17.52 0.90 -14.66
N ASN A 686 -16.55 0.22 -15.30
CA ASN A 686 -15.28 0.78 -15.77
C ASN A 686 -15.37 1.49 -17.15
N SER A 687 -16.48 1.33 -17.89
CA SER A 687 -16.57 1.74 -19.30
C SER A 687 -17.33 3.07 -19.48
N GLU A 688 -16.89 3.88 -20.45
CA GLU A 688 -17.59 5.11 -20.86
C GLU A 688 -18.43 4.94 -22.15
N ASP A 689 -18.41 3.78 -22.83
CA ASP A 689 -19.22 3.54 -24.04
C ASP A 689 -20.61 2.99 -23.72
N PRO A 690 -21.71 3.74 -23.98
CA PRO A 690 -23.07 3.28 -23.74
C PRO A 690 -23.44 2.01 -24.52
N LYS A 691 -22.81 1.74 -25.67
CA LYS A 691 -23.07 0.51 -26.45
C LYS A 691 -22.45 -0.71 -25.80
N PHE A 692 -21.20 -0.61 -25.34
CA PHE A 692 -20.54 -1.66 -24.54
C PHE A 692 -21.34 -1.96 -23.28
N ILE A 693 -21.63 -0.93 -22.47
CA ILE A 693 -22.40 -1.06 -21.21
C ILE A 693 -23.75 -1.75 -21.46
N SER A 694 -24.50 -1.31 -22.47
CA SER A 694 -25.80 -1.90 -22.80
C SER A 694 -25.72 -3.38 -23.21
N ARG A 695 -24.72 -3.78 -24.02
CA ARG A 695 -24.52 -5.19 -24.40
C ARG A 695 -24.11 -6.06 -23.20
N VAL A 696 -23.20 -5.58 -22.36
CA VAL A 696 -22.69 -6.33 -21.20
C VAL A 696 -23.78 -6.51 -20.14
N ASN A 697 -24.57 -5.47 -19.88
CA ASN A 697 -25.72 -5.55 -18.97
C ASN A 697 -26.79 -6.51 -19.50
N GLN A 698 -27.16 -6.41 -20.77
CA GLN A 698 -28.15 -7.32 -21.37
C GLN A 698 -27.74 -8.80 -21.27
N ALA A 699 -26.47 -9.12 -21.55
CA ALA A 699 -25.96 -10.49 -21.40
C ALA A 699 -25.92 -10.93 -19.92
N SER A 700 -25.60 -10.01 -19.01
CA SER A 700 -25.58 -10.26 -17.56
C SER A 700 -26.97 -10.53 -17.00
N ASP A 701 -28.00 -9.82 -17.43
CA ASP A 701 -29.40 -10.07 -17.03
C ASP A 701 -29.88 -11.46 -17.50
N SER A 702 -29.52 -11.85 -18.73
CA SER A 702 -29.79 -13.19 -19.28
C SER A 702 -29.08 -14.30 -18.48
N LEU A 703 -27.83 -14.08 -18.06
CA LEU A 703 -27.11 -15.02 -17.20
C LEU A 703 -27.72 -15.08 -15.79
N GLN A 704 -28.02 -13.92 -15.18
CA GLN A 704 -28.56 -13.81 -13.83
C GLN A 704 -29.91 -14.54 -13.67
N THR A 705 -30.77 -14.46 -14.68
CA THR A 705 -32.08 -15.15 -14.70
C THR A 705 -31.96 -16.67 -14.86
N CYS A 706 -30.88 -17.17 -15.47
CA CYS A 706 -30.64 -18.61 -15.66
C CYS A 706 -30.10 -19.34 -14.42
N VAL A 707 -29.51 -18.64 -13.44
CA VAL A 707 -28.88 -19.28 -12.25
C VAL A 707 -29.90 -20.01 -11.37
N THR A 708 -31.02 -19.35 -11.01
CA THR A 708 -31.98 -19.90 -10.05
C THR A 708 -32.70 -21.15 -10.54
N PRO A 709 -33.24 -21.20 -11.79
CA PRO A 709 -33.86 -22.42 -12.33
C PRO A 709 -32.89 -23.60 -12.37
N MET A 710 -31.65 -23.40 -12.84
CA MET A 710 -30.63 -24.46 -12.88
C MET A 710 -30.35 -25.07 -11.50
N VAL A 711 -30.27 -24.24 -10.45
CA VAL A 711 -30.13 -24.73 -9.06
C VAL A 711 -31.39 -25.45 -8.56
N GLN A 712 -32.59 -25.03 -8.98
CA GLN A 712 -33.84 -25.69 -8.60
C GLN A 712 -33.99 -27.06 -9.27
N ASP A 713 -33.74 -27.16 -10.57
CA ASP A 713 -33.77 -28.43 -11.30
C ASP A 713 -32.72 -29.42 -10.77
N ALA A 714 -31.50 -28.93 -10.49
CA ALA A 714 -30.44 -29.75 -9.90
C ALA A 714 -30.82 -30.29 -8.51
N LYS A 715 -31.54 -29.52 -7.69
CA LYS A 715 -32.10 -30.00 -6.42
C LYS A 715 -33.13 -31.10 -6.64
N SER A 716 -34.02 -30.96 -7.63
CA SER A 716 -35.00 -31.99 -7.98
C SER A 716 -34.33 -33.31 -8.39
N VAL A 717 -33.25 -33.25 -9.19
CA VAL A 717 -32.45 -34.44 -9.52
C VAL A 717 -31.71 -35.01 -8.30
N ALA A 718 -31.19 -34.16 -7.41
CA ALA A 718 -30.55 -34.62 -6.17
C ALA A 718 -31.53 -35.33 -5.21
N MET A 719 -32.82 -34.96 -5.24
CA MET A 719 -33.88 -35.68 -4.50
C MET A 719 -34.24 -37.03 -5.13
N ASN A 720 -34.22 -37.15 -6.47
CA ASN A 720 -34.42 -38.42 -7.18
C ASN A 720 -33.52 -38.55 -8.42
N MET A 721 -32.35 -39.18 -8.25
CA MET A 721 -31.37 -39.37 -9.33
C MET A 721 -31.79 -40.41 -10.39
N GLN A 722 -32.99 -41.01 -10.28
CA GLN A 722 -33.58 -41.88 -11.30
C GLN A 722 -34.70 -41.20 -12.10
N ASP A 723 -35.10 -39.95 -11.76
CA ASP A 723 -36.11 -39.22 -12.51
C ASP A 723 -35.52 -38.64 -13.81
N HIS A 724 -35.79 -39.33 -14.93
CA HIS A 724 -35.39 -38.89 -16.25
C HIS A 724 -36.00 -37.55 -16.69
N VAL A 725 -37.15 -37.13 -16.15
CA VAL A 725 -37.77 -35.83 -16.46
C VAL A 725 -37.00 -34.71 -15.76
N ALA A 726 -36.76 -34.83 -14.45
CA ALA A 726 -35.92 -33.89 -13.71
C ALA A 726 -34.49 -33.79 -14.31
N ILE A 727 -33.90 -34.92 -14.70
CA ILE A 727 -32.58 -34.94 -15.37
C ILE A 727 -32.63 -34.20 -16.72
N SER A 728 -33.73 -34.30 -17.47
CA SER A 728 -33.90 -33.58 -18.74
C SER A 728 -34.03 -32.08 -18.52
N HIS A 729 -34.85 -31.63 -17.56
CA HIS A 729 -35.02 -30.21 -17.23
C HIS A 729 -33.71 -29.58 -16.76
N TRP A 730 -32.98 -30.24 -15.84
CA TRP A 730 -31.67 -29.77 -15.40
C TRP A 730 -30.66 -29.64 -16.55
N LYS A 731 -30.65 -30.58 -17.50
CA LYS A 731 -29.78 -30.48 -18.69
C LYS A 731 -30.14 -29.30 -19.59
N GLU A 732 -31.42 -28.96 -19.69
CA GLU A 732 -31.89 -27.82 -20.47
C GLU A 732 -31.54 -26.49 -19.79
N SER A 733 -31.85 -26.32 -18.50
CA SER A 733 -31.53 -25.09 -17.76
C SER A 733 -30.02 -24.88 -17.57
N ASN A 734 -29.24 -25.95 -17.37
CA ASN A 734 -27.78 -25.87 -17.35
C ASN A 734 -27.17 -25.55 -18.74
N ARG A 735 -27.80 -26.00 -19.84
CA ARG A 735 -27.40 -25.61 -21.20
C ARG A 735 -27.73 -24.14 -21.51
N ALA A 736 -28.88 -23.64 -21.02
CA ALA A 736 -29.24 -22.23 -21.12
C ALA A 736 -28.24 -21.36 -20.35
N LEU A 737 -27.90 -21.74 -19.12
CA LEU A 737 -26.86 -21.09 -18.31
C LEU A 737 -25.51 -21.02 -19.05
N LEU A 738 -25.05 -22.14 -19.63
CA LEU A 738 -23.82 -22.18 -20.42
C LEU A 738 -23.86 -21.21 -21.61
N SER A 739 -24.97 -21.17 -22.37
CA SER A 739 -25.14 -20.21 -23.48
C SER A 739 -25.04 -18.75 -23.00
N ALA A 740 -25.66 -18.43 -21.87
CA ALA A 740 -25.61 -17.09 -21.30
C ALA A 740 -24.19 -16.70 -20.82
N VAL A 741 -23.39 -17.64 -20.29
CA VAL A 741 -21.96 -17.39 -20.01
C VAL A 741 -21.18 -17.15 -21.32
N SER A 742 -21.43 -17.94 -22.37
CA SER A 742 -20.83 -17.72 -23.71
C SER A 742 -21.18 -16.34 -24.28
N GLU A 743 -22.41 -15.86 -24.05
CA GLU A 743 -22.89 -14.54 -24.48
C GLU A 743 -22.26 -13.40 -23.68
N VAL A 744 -22.12 -13.53 -22.36
CA VAL A 744 -21.39 -12.56 -21.52
C VAL A 744 -19.94 -12.43 -21.98
N ARG A 745 -19.24 -13.55 -22.28
CA ARG A 745 -17.90 -13.50 -22.87
C ARG A 745 -17.90 -12.68 -24.17
N ARG A 746 -18.84 -12.95 -25.09
CA ARG A 746 -18.95 -12.25 -26.39
C ARG A 746 -19.35 -10.77 -26.26
N ALA A 747 -20.01 -10.37 -25.18
CA ALA A 747 -20.31 -8.98 -24.90
C ALA A 747 -19.05 -8.21 -24.44
N VAL A 748 -18.29 -8.81 -23.52
CA VAL A 748 -17.06 -8.26 -22.94
C VAL A 748 -15.89 -8.27 -23.93
N THR A 749 -15.73 -9.32 -24.76
CA THR A 749 -14.66 -9.37 -25.76
C THR A 749 -14.84 -8.30 -26.84
N VAL A 750 -13.97 -7.29 -26.84
CA VAL A 750 -13.93 -6.26 -27.87
C VAL A 750 -13.13 -6.75 -29.07
N THR A 751 -13.80 -7.37 -30.05
CA THR A 751 -13.23 -7.52 -31.40
C THR A 751 -13.18 -6.15 -32.09
N PRO A 752 -12.02 -5.67 -32.54
CA PRO A 752 -11.96 -4.49 -33.40
C PRO A 752 -12.61 -4.80 -34.74
N ASP A 753 -13.53 -3.95 -35.20
CA ASP A 753 -13.99 -3.96 -36.59
C ASP A 753 -12.81 -3.53 -37.48
N LEU A 754 -12.09 -4.51 -38.02
CA LEU A 754 -11.12 -4.27 -39.08
C LEU A 754 -11.88 -3.71 -40.29
N PRO A 755 -11.51 -2.52 -40.81
CA PRO A 755 -12.15 -2.00 -42.01
C PRO A 755 -11.93 -2.97 -43.17
N PRO A 756 -12.93 -3.18 -44.05
CA PRO A 756 -12.77 -4.09 -45.18
C PRO A 756 -11.58 -3.64 -46.05
N PRO A 757 -10.80 -4.59 -46.60
CA PRO A 757 -9.65 -4.25 -47.42
C PRO A 757 -10.07 -3.37 -48.61
N PRO A 758 -9.31 -2.32 -48.93
CA PRO A 758 -9.70 -1.36 -49.97
C PRO A 758 -9.83 -2.05 -51.33
N ASP A 759 -10.87 -1.67 -52.07
CA ASP A 759 -11.18 -2.30 -53.36
C ASP A 759 -10.09 -2.00 -54.40
N MET A 760 -9.35 -3.05 -54.76
CA MET A 760 -8.24 -3.04 -55.71
C MET A 760 -8.67 -2.63 -57.13
N ALA A 761 -9.97 -2.65 -57.45
CA ALA A 761 -10.49 -2.34 -58.78
C ALA A 761 -10.24 -0.89 -59.25
N ASN A 762 -9.88 0.04 -58.36
CA ASN A 762 -9.68 1.46 -58.68
C ASN A 762 -8.21 1.87 -58.89
N LEU A 763 -7.25 0.93 -58.87
CA LEU A 763 -5.83 1.21 -59.11
C LEU A 763 -5.51 1.37 -60.61
N HIS A 764 -5.84 2.53 -61.17
CA HIS A 764 -5.33 2.95 -62.48
C HIS A 764 -3.83 3.29 -62.40
N ILE A 765 -3.00 2.43 -62.97
CA ILE A 765 -1.59 2.73 -63.26
C ILE A 765 -1.57 3.57 -64.54
N ASN A 766 -1.16 4.85 -64.42
CA ASN A 766 -0.81 5.66 -65.58
C ASN A 766 0.67 5.48 -65.89
N ASP A 767 0.97 4.89 -67.05
CA ASP A 767 2.34 4.81 -67.55
C ASP A 767 2.81 6.17 -68.12
N ASP A 768 4.06 6.49 -67.76
CA ASP A 768 5.07 7.20 -68.55
C ASP A 768 5.11 8.74 -68.73
N ASN A 769 6.33 9.26 -68.57
CA ASN A 769 6.94 10.47 -69.16
C ASN A 769 6.46 11.90 -68.78
N ASN A 770 6.99 12.46 -67.68
CA ASN A 770 7.97 13.57 -67.78
C ASN A 770 8.67 14.00 -66.45
N VAL A 771 10.00 13.99 -66.50
CA VAL A 771 11.01 14.97 -65.98
C VAL A 771 10.70 15.88 -64.76
N GLU A 772 11.53 15.68 -63.72
CA GLU A 772 12.08 16.63 -62.70
C GLU A 772 11.43 16.95 -61.32
N GLN A 773 12.34 16.85 -60.33
CA GLN A 773 12.48 17.56 -59.04
C GLN A 773 11.59 17.20 -57.82
N TYR A 774 12.27 17.00 -56.68
CA TYR A 774 11.77 16.63 -55.36
C TYR A 774 11.34 17.86 -54.52
N GLN A 775 10.23 17.76 -53.80
CA GLN A 775 10.14 18.12 -52.36
C GLN A 775 8.88 17.48 -51.71
N PRO A 776 8.80 17.36 -50.36
CA PRO A 776 7.96 16.35 -49.71
C PRO A 776 6.47 16.71 -49.56
N SER A 777 5.64 15.66 -49.58
CA SER A 777 4.18 15.73 -49.38
C SER A 777 3.77 16.01 -47.92
N GLN A 778 2.57 16.56 -47.77
CA GLN A 778 2.10 17.16 -46.51
C GLN A 778 1.48 16.16 -45.53
N ARG A 779 1.60 16.49 -44.24
CA ARG A 779 1.01 15.75 -43.11
C ARG A 779 -0.49 16.08 -43.00
N TYR A 780 -1.36 15.10 -43.17
CA TYR A 780 -2.81 15.28 -43.00
C TYR A 780 -3.17 15.59 -41.53
N ASN A 781 -4.04 16.58 -41.32
CA ASN A 781 -4.49 17.02 -39.99
C ASN A 781 -5.93 16.58 -39.70
N TYR A 782 -6.13 15.83 -38.61
CA TYR A 782 -7.40 15.20 -38.23
C TYR A 782 -8.27 16.12 -37.33
N PHE A 783 -8.44 17.41 -37.68
CA PHE A 783 -9.02 18.39 -36.75
C PHE A 783 -9.98 19.42 -37.37
N THR A 784 -10.81 19.02 -38.34
CA THR A 784 -11.65 19.97 -39.11
C THR A 784 -13.11 19.55 -39.33
N GLU A 785 -13.63 18.53 -38.63
CA GLU A 785 -14.99 18.00 -38.89
C GLU A 785 -15.89 17.82 -37.64
N LYS A 786 -15.88 18.76 -36.69
CA LYS A 786 -17.00 18.94 -35.72
C LYS A 786 -17.19 20.40 -35.27
N VAL A 787 -17.66 21.27 -36.16
CA VAL A 787 -18.43 22.48 -35.79
C VAL A 787 -19.60 22.65 -36.76
N GLY A 788 -20.81 22.91 -36.23
CA GLY A 788 -22.05 22.94 -37.01
C GLY A 788 -22.28 24.21 -37.83
N GLN A 789 -23.25 24.17 -38.73
CA GLN A 789 -23.60 25.26 -39.64
C GLN A 789 -24.30 26.43 -38.93
N SER A 790 -23.70 27.62 -38.99
CA SER A 790 -24.41 28.92 -38.92
C SER A 790 -23.52 30.07 -39.40
N MET A 791 -24.14 31.19 -39.79
CA MET A 791 -23.49 32.46 -40.16
C MET A 791 -22.57 32.43 -41.40
N ARG A 792 -23.13 32.05 -42.56
CA ARG A 792 -22.61 32.50 -43.86
C ARG A 792 -23.08 33.96 -44.08
N GLY A 793 -22.18 34.95 -43.97
CA GLY A 793 -22.53 36.36 -44.12
C GLY A 793 -21.32 37.30 -44.24
N GLN A 794 -21.10 37.81 -45.46
CA GLN A 794 -20.05 38.71 -45.96
C GLN A 794 -19.72 39.98 -45.11
N PRO A 795 -18.66 40.75 -45.45
CA PRO A 795 -17.41 40.44 -46.17
C PRO A 795 -16.14 40.86 -45.38
N GLY A 796 -14.95 40.41 -45.82
CA GLY A 796 -13.67 40.80 -45.20
C GLY A 796 -12.99 42.02 -45.87
N PRO A 797 -12.02 42.67 -45.18
CA PRO A 797 -11.05 43.55 -45.84
C PRO A 797 -9.58 43.35 -45.41
N GLY A 798 -8.68 43.46 -46.39
CA GLY A 798 -7.40 44.21 -46.25
C GLY A 798 -6.19 43.54 -45.57
N PRO A 799 -4.96 43.77 -46.08
CA PRO A 799 -3.72 43.33 -45.43
C PRO A 799 -3.16 44.35 -44.40
N SER A 800 -2.25 43.85 -43.55
CA SER A 800 -1.47 44.57 -42.52
C SER A 800 -0.59 45.71 -43.08
N PRO A 801 -0.14 46.69 -42.27
CA PRO A 801 1.06 46.45 -41.44
C PRO A 801 1.19 47.23 -40.10
N GLY A 802 1.90 46.62 -39.13
CA GLY A 802 2.90 47.25 -38.25
C GLY A 802 2.51 48.26 -37.14
N GLY A 803 3.08 48.07 -35.94
CA GLY A 803 3.57 49.20 -35.12
C GLY A 803 2.96 49.43 -33.72
N THR A 804 3.72 49.02 -32.69
CA THR A 804 3.98 49.75 -31.42
C THR A 804 2.87 50.13 -30.40
N LEU A 805 3.19 49.80 -29.13
CA LEU A 805 2.87 50.49 -27.86
C LEU A 805 1.50 50.26 -27.15
N SER A 806 1.64 49.97 -25.85
CA SER A 806 0.66 49.91 -24.75
C SER A 806 0.29 51.34 -24.24
N PRO A 807 -0.57 51.59 -23.20
CA PRO A 807 -1.02 50.69 -22.12
C PRO A 807 -2.45 50.92 -21.51
N THR A 808 -2.66 50.35 -20.32
CA THR A 808 -3.55 50.75 -19.19
C THR A 808 -5.08 50.49 -19.20
N LEU A 809 -5.48 49.67 -18.21
CA LEU A 809 -6.58 49.86 -17.24
C LEU A 809 -8.05 49.98 -17.70
N GLY A 810 -8.88 49.00 -17.28
CA GLY A 810 -9.92 49.35 -16.30
C GLY A 810 -11.34 48.75 -16.43
N HIS A 811 -11.70 47.95 -15.40
CA HIS A 811 -13.04 47.83 -14.76
C HIS A 811 -14.16 46.88 -15.26
N LYS A 812 -14.54 46.01 -14.30
CA LYS A 812 -15.90 45.58 -13.87
C LYS A 812 -16.54 44.32 -14.49
N SER A 813 -17.24 43.61 -13.59
CA SER A 813 -17.71 42.22 -13.70
C SER A 813 -19.20 42.12 -14.09
N PRO A 814 -19.65 40.92 -14.49
CA PRO A 814 -20.70 40.21 -13.71
C PRO A 814 -20.26 38.77 -13.35
N THR A 815 -20.16 38.37 -12.08
CA THR A 815 -21.22 37.80 -11.20
C THR A 815 -21.73 36.38 -11.54
N MET A 816 -21.17 35.41 -10.81
CA MET A 816 -21.62 34.05 -10.45
C MET A 816 -23.02 33.55 -10.81
N ARG A 817 -23.07 32.26 -11.21
CA ARG A 817 -23.77 31.12 -10.53
C ARG A 817 -23.33 29.80 -11.21
N ALA A 818 -23.38 28.61 -10.62
CA ALA A 818 -23.20 28.17 -9.23
C ALA A 818 -22.98 26.63 -9.28
N VAL A 819 -22.09 26.07 -8.45
CA VAL A 819 -21.88 24.61 -8.33
C VAL A 819 -22.42 24.14 -6.98
N SER A 820 -23.05 22.96 -6.97
CA SER A 820 -23.83 22.44 -5.83
C SER A 820 -23.01 22.15 -4.57
N PRO A 821 -23.61 22.26 -3.37
CA PRO A 821 -22.92 22.05 -2.10
C PRO A 821 -22.68 20.56 -1.76
N LEU A 822 -21.74 20.33 -0.85
CA LEU A 822 -21.41 19.04 -0.25
C LEU A 822 -22.64 18.35 0.40
N PRO A 823 -22.69 16.99 0.42
CA PRO A 823 -23.73 16.23 1.11
C PRO A 823 -23.86 16.56 2.60
N LYS A 824 -25.09 16.42 3.13
CA LYS A 824 -25.44 16.90 4.48
C LYS A 824 -24.76 16.19 5.65
N TRP A 825 -24.16 15.01 5.45
CA TRP A 825 -23.43 14.29 6.50
C TRP A 825 -22.09 14.95 6.88
N ALA A 826 -21.57 15.86 6.05
CA ALA A 826 -20.30 16.56 6.26
C ALA A 826 -20.45 17.89 7.04
N ARG A 827 -21.32 17.94 8.07
CA ARG A 827 -21.47 19.08 8.98
C ARG A 827 -21.63 18.59 10.42
N GLY A 828 -20.64 18.89 11.26
CA GLY A 828 -20.67 18.57 12.68
C GLY A 828 -21.01 19.79 13.53
N ASP A 829 -22.22 19.81 14.09
CA ASP A 829 -22.66 20.71 15.15
C ASP A 829 -23.39 19.86 16.20
N ASN A 830 -22.85 19.80 17.43
CA ASN A 830 -23.51 19.48 18.71
C ASN A 830 -22.50 18.93 19.72
N ALA A 831 -22.01 19.80 20.59
CA ALA A 831 -21.30 19.42 21.82
C ALA A 831 -21.84 20.30 22.97
N ASP A 832 -23.05 19.98 23.47
CA ASP A 832 -23.66 20.64 24.65
C ASP A 832 -24.90 19.89 25.23
N LEU A 833 -25.06 18.58 25.00
CA LEU A 833 -26.24 17.80 25.44
C LEU A 833 -25.93 16.40 26.03
N LEU A 834 -24.77 16.20 26.68
CA LEU A 834 -24.40 14.93 27.32
C LEU A 834 -23.89 15.13 28.76
N TYR A 835 -24.71 15.75 29.62
CA TYR A 835 -24.35 15.98 31.03
C TYR A 835 -25.54 15.90 32.03
N HIS A 836 -26.67 15.28 31.65
CA HIS A 836 -27.90 15.34 32.46
C HIS A 836 -28.70 14.03 32.63
N GLU A 837 -28.26 12.90 32.08
CA GLU A 837 -28.98 11.60 32.12
C GLU A 837 -28.13 10.44 32.67
N LEU A 838 -27.37 10.67 33.75
CA LEU A 838 -26.59 9.63 34.45
C LEU A 838 -26.80 9.64 35.98
N THR A 839 -27.87 10.29 36.48
CA THR A 839 -28.18 10.36 37.92
C THR A 839 -29.70 10.33 38.17
N SER A 840 -30.30 9.15 38.07
CA SER A 840 -31.65 8.86 38.58
C SER A 840 -31.82 7.35 38.77
N ASP A 841 -31.99 6.96 40.03
CA ASP A 841 -32.61 5.73 40.55
C ASP A 841 -31.94 4.38 40.14
N ASP A 842 -31.73 3.41 41.05
CA ASP A 842 -32.48 3.12 42.28
C ASP A 842 -31.59 3.01 43.55
N ASP A 843 -32.26 2.96 44.70
CA ASP A 843 -31.76 3.02 46.09
C ASP A 843 -31.40 1.59 46.62
N HIS A 844 -30.98 1.27 47.86
CA HIS A 844 -31.13 1.94 49.16
C HIS A 844 -30.17 1.37 50.27
N VAL A 845 -30.35 1.87 51.50
CA VAL A 845 -29.93 1.32 52.82
C VAL A 845 -28.57 1.78 53.43
N ASP A 846 -28.73 2.67 54.40
CA ASP A 846 -27.99 2.93 55.66
C ASP A 846 -26.54 3.45 55.74
N ARG A 847 -26.48 4.67 56.29
CA ARG A 847 -25.37 5.32 56.97
C ARG A 847 -25.09 4.67 58.34
N VAL A 848 -23.88 4.84 58.87
CA VAL A 848 -23.67 5.40 60.23
C VAL A 848 -22.21 5.86 60.41
N GLU A 849 -21.98 6.78 61.36
CA GLU A 849 -20.69 7.23 61.92
C GLU A 849 -19.53 7.67 61.00
N ARG A 850 -19.39 8.99 60.89
CA ARG A 850 -18.05 9.62 60.94
C ARG A 850 -17.52 9.52 62.37
N LEU A 851 -16.21 9.33 62.57
CA LEU A 851 -15.41 10.14 63.52
C LEU A 851 -13.90 9.87 63.40
N GLN A 852 -13.10 10.91 63.68
CA GLN A 852 -11.64 10.93 63.87
C GLN A 852 -10.78 10.62 62.63
N SER A 853 -9.65 11.32 62.37
CA SER A 853 -9.11 12.56 62.96
C SER A 853 -8.05 13.19 62.05
N HIS A 854 -7.85 14.52 62.18
CA HIS A 854 -6.60 15.31 62.25
C HIS A 854 -5.27 14.66 61.77
N ASP A 855 -4.29 15.35 61.15
CA ASP A 855 -4.06 16.78 60.82
C ASP A 855 -2.78 16.83 59.91
N LEU A 856 -2.18 17.92 59.39
CA LEU A 856 -2.30 19.41 59.43
C LEU A 856 -1.78 19.87 58.02
N MET A 857 -2.40 20.77 57.24
CA MET A 857 -2.16 22.25 57.19
C MET A 857 -0.71 22.72 56.83
N LEU A 858 -0.40 23.86 56.18
CA LEU A 858 -1.14 25.00 55.55
C LEU A 858 -0.40 25.37 54.22
N THR A 859 -0.92 25.93 53.12
CA THR A 859 -1.99 26.93 52.79
C THR A 859 -1.46 28.36 52.54
N VAL A 860 -2.31 29.25 51.98
CA VAL A 860 -2.14 30.70 51.62
C VAL A 860 -1.62 30.92 50.19
N CYS A 861 -2.15 31.77 49.28
CA CYS A 861 -3.42 32.53 49.05
C CYS A 861 -3.28 33.24 47.65
N ALA A 862 -4.14 34.07 47.04
CA ALA A 862 -5.57 34.52 47.07
C ALA A 862 -5.74 35.49 45.84
N THR A 863 -6.89 35.93 45.30
CA THR A 863 -8.33 35.57 45.25
C THR A 863 -8.95 36.36 44.05
N ASP A 864 -10.24 36.16 43.70
CA ASP A 864 -11.29 37.22 43.61
C ASP A 864 -12.54 36.73 42.82
N TYR A 865 -13.64 37.53 42.79
CA TYR A 865 -15.02 36.99 42.80
C TYR A 865 -16.11 37.76 42.00
N ALA A 866 -17.27 37.09 41.86
CA ALA A 866 -18.65 37.62 41.63
C ALA A 866 -19.11 37.98 40.19
N PRO A 867 -20.43 38.12 39.89
CA PRO A 867 -21.66 37.81 40.66
C PRO A 867 -22.70 36.90 39.91
N PRO A 868 -23.78 36.40 40.59
CA PRO A 868 -24.83 35.56 39.97
C PRO A 868 -26.02 36.33 39.36
N ARG A 869 -26.92 35.61 38.64
CA ARG A 869 -28.21 36.09 38.07
C ARG A 869 -29.38 35.09 38.26
N PRO A 870 -30.66 35.47 38.02
CA PRO A 870 -31.83 34.88 38.70
C PRO A 870 -32.55 33.73 37.93
N PRO A 871 -33.49 33.00 38.60
CA PRO A 871 -34.17 31.82 38.06
C PRO A 871 -35.30 32.11 37.05
N LEU A 872 -35.72 31.06 36.33
CA LEU A 872 -36.77 31.06 35.30
C LEU A 872 -38.20 30.83 35.88
N PRO A 873 -39.25 31.37 35.23
CA PRO A 873 -40.65 31.05 35.54
C PRO A 873 -41.29 30.05 34.55
N GLY A 874 -42.06 29.10 35.09
CA GLY A 874 -43.34 28.62 34.53
C GLY A 874 -43.35 27.96 33.14
N GLY A 875 -43.61 26.64 33.10
CA GLY A 875 -43.68 25.84 31.88
C GLY A 875 -44.97 25.94 31.05
N GLU A 876 -45.08 25.05 30.08
CA GLU A 876 -46.35 24.54 29.56
C GLU A 876 -46.15 23.16 28.90
N MET A 877 -47.23 22.41 28.68
CA MET A 877 -47.22 20.97 28.38
C MET A 877 -47.70 20.67 26.94
N ALA A 878 -47.03 19.74 26.25
CA ALA A 878 -47.40 19.29 24.90
C ALA A 878 -48.12 17.92 24.91
N PRO A 879 -49.06 17.65 23.98
CA PRO A 879 -49.94 16.47 24.04
C PRO A 879 -49.34 15.18 23.42
N PRO A 880 -49.85 13.99 23.80
CA PRO A 880 -49.36 12.69 23.32
C PRO A 880 -49.78 12.36 21.88
N ARG A 881 -49.05 11.44 21.24
CA ARG A 881 -49.30 10.90 19.90
C ARG A 881 -49.89 9.48 20.00
N PRO A 882 -50.89 9.09 19.18
CA PRO A 882 -51.55 7.78 19.27
C PRO A 882 -50.69 6.61 18.72
N PRO A 883 -50.99 5.35 19.11
CA PRO A 883 -50.27 4.16 18.66
C PRO A 883 -50.69 3.67 17.26
N PRO A 884 -49.84 2.87 16.58
CA PRO A 884 -50.21 2.10 15.38
C PRO A 884 -51.04 0.85 15.73
N PRO A 885 -51.78 0.25 14.78
CA PRO A 885 -52.63 -0.92 15.01
C PRO A 885 -51.90 -2.26 14.92
N GLU A 886 -52.47 -3.26 15.59
CA GLU A 886 -52.11 -4.69 15.48
C GLU A 886 -52.89 -5.37 14.35
N THR A 887 -52.25 -6.35 13.70
CA THR A 887 -52.91 -7.50 13.03
C THR A 887 -51.97 -8.69 13.09
N ASP A 888 -52.37 -9.76 13.75
CA ASP A 888 -51.74 -11.09 13.63
C ASP A 888 -51.94 -11.68 12.21
N ASP A 889 -51.06 -12.61 11.81
CA ASP A 889 -51.42 -14.02 11.53
C ASP A 889 -50.32 -14.79 10.74
N GLU A 890 -50.16 -16.07 11.12
CA GLU A 890 -49.48 -17.20 10.44
C GLU A 890 -47.93 -17.25 10.33
N ASP A 891 -47.40 -18.43 10.70
CA ASP A 891 -45.99 -18.77 10.93
C ASP A 891 -45.16 -19.22 9.70
N ASP A 892 -43.84 -19.30 9.92
CA ASP A 892 -42.83 -20.19 9.30
C ASP A 892 -43.07 -20.76 7.88
N MET A 893 -42.20 -20.36 6.92
CA MET A 893 -41.39 -21.35 6.18
C MET A 893 -40.18 -20.78 5.40
N PHE A 894 -39.03 -21.45 5.55
CA PHE A 894 -37.81 -21.43 4.73
C PHE A 894 -36.99 -20.13 4.56
N LEU A 895 -35.88 -20.08 5.31
CA LEU A 895 -34.86 -19.03 5.27
C LEU A 895 -33.91 -19.08 4.05
N GLN A 896 -33.71 -17.90 3.48
CA GLN A 896 -32.43 -17.31 3.03
C GLN A 896 -31.56 -18.05 1.98
N ALA A 897 -31.55 -17.47 0.77
CA ALA A 897 -30.29 -17.26 0.04
C ALA A 897 -29.65 -15.93 0.50
N PRO A 898 -28.32 -15.76 0.44
CA PRO A 898 -27.66 -14.52 0.86
C PRO A 898 -27.81 -13.41 -0.19
N LEU A 899 -28.63 -12.41 0.11
CA LEU A 899 -28.63 -11.13 -0.60
C LEU A 899 -27.35 -10.34 -0.28
N PRO A 900 -26.89 -9.42 -1.16
CA PRO A 900 -25.76 -8.55 -0.85
C PRO A 900 -26.10 -7.67 0.37
N LYS A 901 -25.23 -7.68 1.38
CA LYS A 901 -25.37 -6.79 2.55
C LYS A 901 -25.34 -5.33 2.09
N PRO A 902 -26.13 -4.42 2.70
CA PRO A 902 -25.95 -3.00 2.47
C PRO A 902 -24.53 -2.58 2.87
N THR A 903 -23.96 -1.63 2.13
CA THR A 903 -22.70 -1.00 2.50
C THR A 903 -22.88 -0.27 3.82
N TYR A 904 -22.28 -0.81 4.89
CA TYR A 904 -22.09 -0.06 6.13
C TYR A 904 -21.19 1.15 5.83
N HIS A 905 -21.81 2.31 5.64
CA HIS A 905 -21.16 3.55 6.03
C HIS A 905 -20.99 3.47 7.54
N GLY A 906 -19.78 3.10 7.97
CA GLY A 906 -19.41 3.23 9.37
C GLY A 906 -19.60 4.68 9.79
N GLU A 907 -20.45 4.92 10.78
CA GLU A 907 -20.40 6.16 11.54
C GLU A 907 -18.97 6.34 12.08
N PRO A 908 -18.49 7.56 12.28
CA PRO A 908 -17.18 7.79 12.90
C PRO A 908 -17.26 7.39 14.38
N THR A 909 -17.10 6.10 14.66
CA THR A 909 -17.04 5.54 16.01
C THR A 909 -15.97 6.29 16.78
N ASN A 910 -16.40 7.08 17.76
CA ASN A 910 -15.50 7.98 18.46
C ASN A 910 -14.45 7.13 19.17
N PHE A 911 -13.16 7.40 18.91
CA PHE A 911 -12.04 6.57 19.39
C PHE A 911 -12.09 6.35 20.92
N LEU A 912 -12.66 7.32 21.63
CA LEU A 912 -12.88 7.29 23.08
C LEU A 912 -14.01 6.35 23.52
N THR A 913 -15.06 6.14 22.72
CA THR A 913 -16.24 5.37 23.13
C THR A 913 -15.94 3.88 23.32
N ILE A 914 -15.05 3.32 22.49
CA ILE A 914 -14.61 1.90 22.61
C ILE A 914 -13.68 1.72 23.82
N LEU A 915 -12.98 2.78 24.25
CA LEU A 915 -12.02 2.76 25.36
C LEU A 915 -12.62 3.16 26.72
N ALA A 916 -13.83 3.73 26.72
CA ALA A 916 -14.56 4.14 27.92
C ALA A 916 -15.67 3.14 28.33
N ALA A 917 -15.79 2.01 27.62
CA ALA A 917 -16.79 0.96 27.84
C ALA A 917 -16.16 -0.37 28.28
N GLY A 918 -14.98 -0.33 28.91
CA GLY A 918 -14.21 -1.48 29.40
C GLY A 918 -13.88 -1.37 30.89
#